data_AF-A0A3M1NRE8-F1
#
_entry.id   AF-A0A3M1NRE8-F1
#
_cell.length_a   1.000
_cell.length_b   1.000
_cell.length_c   1.000
_cell.angle_alpha   90.00
_cell.angle_beta   90.00
_cell.angle_gamma   90.00
#
_symmetry.space_group_name_H-M   'P 1'
#
loop_
_entity.id
_entity.type
_entity.pdbx_description
1 polymer ?
#
loop_
_entity_poly.entity_id
_entity_poly.type
_entity_poly.pdbx_seq_one_letter_code
_entity_poly.pdbx_strand_id
1 'polypeptide(L)'
;MNKIYPGFFLVFAILGFLLLSCGTDSNRKIKLRETGNVVDTGAQEASSILQVTAQEQHTLAVNYFKNNTGEPSLNWLRRGVADMLISELSQSPYLNIISTKELINIASQSGLKKNDLENLVSAIFTARKAGAEVFLGGQVFNEPGQLCVELELYDVSSGQLIRREKVFGRNLENIFTMVDELSQRVRSNIQGDLENLEQSNVTLSNMTTSLEAFRHYSEALENMEKFLQPEAIKSLKKALYFDSTFAVAYLKLAEIKLNSGQENEGARLLRKAKNYPEKLSEVDKISLRLLQARVSRDYDQLIPILKEGVRLLPNNAELRRQLAVYYRNFGFLDQALEEFEIALALSPGQKTLYNELGYVFAKRGDFSTALKYFEKYQKLAPEEPNPYDSKGEILMEAGRFNEAIVQLQTALEKWPNFPYSRSRLADIYTELGNYDKAIGYLDEALNVNLPEIWQTNLELQKAVILWRFGKKQQAKELLLAQVEAHPMSLQTVALAGEFFTSQGKPEITKQLYQKTFEEFEKIAFNDKHPYNFADNLIGLFLSTDIPTEKSLPVLEEIASRYQDKTMEATLLQFALSLVELRAGNYQNVSERIADCTTNLFELLVMNRKSGWGSQWKFVQESVNYESDGVSVAKIFSDSLLEQGKRLKRKDLEVMAHYTRALYLSSTGGNKEKMEAEFISQGTPPETTWWVVGPYPVDGVSGFTYAFPPEGKENILKEYQYKGKLYQWQPADDGLSDGYVNLKAIFDKSVWSVAYGTVYIYSPDLRKVQIRLGTDEACRVWLNDDLIWQHYLKQDAQLDRDLVTVVLHPGYNKVLLKVTNTNFEWGYYFRVTDENGDGIPGITFHSPVEVQQELTLR
;
A
#
# COMPACT_ATOMS: atom_id res chain seq x y z
N MET A 1 -26.93 0.29 -41.66
CA MET A 1 -25.57 -0.01 -42.14
C MET A 1 -24.60 0.87 -41.37
N ASN A 2 -23.59 0.23 -40.77
CA ASN A 2 -22.50 0.75 -39.93
C ASN A 2 -22.86 1.49 -38.64
N LYS A 3 -23.27 0.72 -37.61
CA LYS A 3 -23.02 1.04 -36.20
C LYS A 3 -22.13 -0.06 -35.65
N ILE A 4 -20.85 0.25 -35.43
CA ILE A 4 -19.88 -0.62 -34.76
C ILE A 4 -19.82 -0.14 -33.31
N TYR A 5 -20.23 -0.99 -32.38
CA TYR A 5 -20.32 -0.71 -30.95
C TYR A 5 -18.91 -0.78 -30.30
N PRO A 6 -18.48 0.20 -29.48
CA PRO A 6 -17.19 0.17 -28.80
C PRO A 6 -17.33 -0.49 -27.42
N GLY A 7 -17.20 -1.81 -27.35
CA GLY A 7 -17.15 -2.55 -26.08
C GLY A 7 -15.76 -3.15 -25.88
N PHE A 8 -14.82 -2.46 -25.22
CA PHE A 8 -13.50 -3.03 -24.96
C PHE A 8 -12.83 -2.47 -23.70
N PHE A 9 -12.11 -3.33 -22.97
CA PHE A 9 -11.13 -3.10 -21.89
C PHE A 9 -11.62 -2.98 -20.45
N LEU A 10 -11.19 -3.97 -19.64
CA LEU A 10 -11.08 -3.89 -18.19
C LEU A 10 -10.21 -5.04 -17.59
N VAL A 11 -8.89 -4.90 -17.52
CA VAL A 11 -8.03 -5.84 -16.73
C VAL A 11 -6.92 -5.15 -15.90
N PHE A 12 -6.69 -3.85 -16.00
CA PHE A 12 -5.51 -3.25 -15.34
C PHE A 12 -5.58 -3.05 -13.81
N ALA A 13 -6.74 -3.18 -13.17
CA ALA A 13 -6.88 -2.88 -11.75
C ALA A 13 -6.38 -3.97 -10.75
N ILE A 14 -5.84 -5.11 -11.19
CA ILE A 14 -5.45 -6.21 -10.26
C ILE A 14 -3.95 -6.27 -9.95
N LEU A 15 -3.07 -5.55 -10.67
CA LEU A 15 -1.62 -5.86 -10.66
C LEU A 15 -0.67 -4.86 -10.02
N GLY A 16 -1.20 -3.85 -9.32
CA GLY A 16 -0.44 -3.04 -8.35
C GLY A 16 -0.57 -3.50 -6.90
N PHE A 17 -1.26 -4.62 -6.62
CA PHE A 17 -1.90 -4.81 -5.31
C PHE A 17 -1.10 -5.40 -4.14
N LEU A 18 0.23 -5.37 -4.17
CA LEU A 18 1.04 -5.78 -3.01
C LEU A 18 1.73 -4.65 -2.24
N LEU A 19 1.86 -3.42 -2.75
CA LEU A 19 2.46 -2.32 -1.98
C LEU A 19 1.89 -0.98 -2.45
N LEU A 20 1.58 -0.08 -1.49
CA LEU A 20 1.28 1.36 -1.65
C LEU A 20 -0.21 1.69 -2.03
N SER A 21 -1.00 2.49 -1.29
CA SER A 21 -1.16 3.99 -1.32
C SER A 21 -2.29 4.43 -0.34
N CYS A 22 -2.48 5.74 -0.14
CA CYS A 22 -3.09 6.31 1.07
C CYS A 22 -3.57 7.80 0.85
N GLY A 23 -4.82 8.28 1.07
CA GLY A 23 -5.19 9.68 1.51
C GLY A 23 -5.73 9.99 2.97
N THR A 24 -5.14 11.04 3.55
CA THR A 24 -5.25 11.73 4.86
C THR A 24 -6.53 12.52 5.14
N ASP A 25 -6.75 12.92 6.41
CA ASP A 25 -7.53 14.11 6.76
C ASP A 25 -6.80 14.89 7.90
N SER A 26 -6.36 16.12 7.63
CA SER A 26 -5.89 17.08 8.63
C SER A 26 -6.50 18.45 8.37
N ASN A 27 -7.18 18.98 9.38
CA ASN A 27 -7.44 20.41 9.47
C ASN A 27 -7.43 20.87 10.94
N ARG A 28 -6.24 21.22 11.42
CA ARG A 28 -6.03 22.23 12.47
C ARG A 28 -4.91 23.16 12.00
N LYS A 29 -5.28 24.41 11.68
CA LYS A 29 -4.38 25.44 11.18
C LYS A 29 -3.53 26.02 12.32
N ILE A 30 -2.21 25.98 12.20
CA ILE A 30 -1.29 26.88 12.91
C ILE A 30 -0.40 27.59 11.87
N LYS A 31 -0.32 28.92 11.97
CA LYS A 31 0.50 29.78 11.10
C LYS A 31 1.99 29.59 11.41
N LEU A 32 2.81 29.42 10.37
CA LEU A 32 4.27 29.50 10.45
C LEU A 32 4.73 30.97 10.40
N ARG A 33 5.58 31.38 11.35
CA ARG A 33 6.42 32.58 11.24
C ARG A 33 7.86 32.24 11.64
N GLU A 34 8.81 32.86 10.95
CA GLU A 34 10.24 32.58 10.94
C GLU A 34 10.94 32.76 12.30
N THR A 35 11.90 31.86 12.55
CA THR A 35 13.06 31.93 13.45
C THR A 35 12.91 32.57 14.84
N GLY A 36 12.97 31.75 15.90
CA GLY A 36 13.42 32.16 17.23
C GLY A 36 12.59 31.64 18.40
N ASN A 37 13.23 30.83 19.26
CA ASN A 37 12.85 30.40 20.61
C ASN A 37 11.44 29.84 20.87
N VAL A 38 11.46 28.56 21.29
CA VAL A 38 10.39 27.71 21.79
C VAL A 38 9.58 28.37 22.91
N VAL A 39 8.25 28.55 22.69
CA VAL A 39 7.19 28.34 23.69
C VAL A 39 5.93 27.85 22.97
N ASP A 40 5.41 26.74 23.48
CA ASP A 40 4.43 25.81 22.90
C ASP A 40 2.98 26.17 23.26
N THR A 41 2.11 26.34 22.25
CA THR A 41 0.65 26.48 22.43
C THR A 41 -0.14 25.39 21.69
N GLY A 42 0.54 24.37 21.14
CA GLY A 42 -0.08 23.15 20.59
C GLY A 42 -0.36 22.09 21.65
N ALA A 43 0.29 22.21 22.81
CA ALA A 43 0.12 21.31 23.96
C ALA A 43 -1.31 21.23 24.52
N GLN A 44 -2.17 22.26 24.37
CA GLN A 44 -3.46 22.28 25.08
C GLN A 44 -4.59 21.46 24.43
N GLU A 45 -4.59 21.26 23.11
CA GLU A 45 -5.63 20.43 22.45
C GLU A 45 -5.19 18.97 22.24
N ALA A 46 -3.88 18.71 22.15
CA ALA A 46 -3.33 17.36 22.35
C ALA A 46 -3.57 16.89 23.79
N SER A 47 -3.52 17.82 24.76
CA SER A 47 -3.83 17.56 26.18
C SER A 47 -5.30 17.15 26.43
N SER A 48 -6.26 17.46 25.55
CA SER A 48 -7.66 17.07 25.77
C SER A 48 -8.01 15.64 25.31
N ILE A 49 -7.19 15.04 24.43
CA ILE A 49 -7.32 13.62 24.05
C ILE A 49 -6.35 12.75 24.87
N LEU A 50 -5.21 13.31 25.28
CA LEU A 50 -4.34 12.74 26.34
C LEU A 50 -4.97 12.76 27.74
N GLN A 51 -6.14 13.39 27.91
CA GLN A 51 -6.88 13.39 29.18
C GLN A 51 -7.67 12.11 29.46
N VAL A 52 -7.62 11.11 28.58
CA VAL A 52 -7.99 9.73 28.95
C VAL A 52 -6.77 9.07 29.59
N THR A 53 -6.61 9.37 30.88
CA THR A 53 -5.63 8.81 31.83
C THR A 53 -4.17 8.85 31.36
N ALA A 54 -3.48 9.97 31.59
CA ALA A 54 -2.04 9.95 31.79
C ALA A 54 -1.74 9.16 33.08
N GLN A 55 -1.72 7.83 32.98
CA GLN A 55 -1.03 7.00 33.96
C GLN A 55 0.46 7.29 33.83
N GLU A 56 1.18 7.44 34.96
CA GLU A 56 2.64 7.54 34.93
C GLU A 56 3.21 6.32 34.21
N GLN A 57 3.95 6.56 33.12
CA GLN A 57 4.53 5.53 32.26
C GLN A 57 6.03 5.46 32.53
N HIS A 58 6.56 4.25 32.57
CA HIS A 58 7.97 4.02 32.88
C HIS A 58 8.69 3.29 31.76
N THR A 59 9.82 3.84 31.31
CA THR A 59 10.63 3.22 30.27
C THR A 59 11.73 2.34 30.87
N LEU A 60 11.69 1.04 30.57
CA LEU A 60 12.57 0.02 31.12
C LEU A 60 13.42 -0.63 30.02
N ALA A 61 14.74 -0.52 30.13
CA ALA A 61 15.69 -1.21 29.26
C ALA A 61 16.09 -2.57 29.82
N VAL A 62 15.93 -3.64 29.05
CA VAL A 62 16.27 -5.02 29.47
C VAL A 62 17.50 -5.51 28.73
N ASN A 63 18.55 -5.88 29.48
CA ASN A 63 19.81 -6.38 28.94
C ASN A 63 20.00 -7.89 29.18
N TYR A 64 21.09 -8.44 28.60
CA TYR A 64 21.50 -9.81 28.84
C TYR A 64 21.79 -10.12 30.30
N PHE A 65 21.50 -11.36 30.68
CA PHE A 65 21.88 -11.94 31.95
C PHE A 65 23.27 -12.58 31.84
N LYS A 66 24.04 -12.51 32.92
CA LYS A 66 25.31 -13.25 33.02
C LYS A 66 25.03 -14.71 33.38
N ASN A 67 25.71 -15.65 32.69
CA ASN A 67 25.65 -17.05 33.07
C ASN A 67 26.83 -17.39 34.00
N ASN A 68 26.55 -17.47 35.29
CA ASN A 68 27.49 -17.82 36.36
C ASN A 68 27.18 -19.19 36.98
N THR A 69 26.46 -20.06 36.26
CA THR A 69 26.17 -21.43 36.70
C THR A 69 27.39 -22.35 36.67
N GLY A 70 28.43 -21.98 35.91
CA GLY A 70 29.59 -22.83 35.61
C GLY A 70 29.36 -23.81 34.46
N GLU A 71 28.17 -23.81 33.84
CA GLU A 71 27.81 -24.72 32.74
C GLU A 71 27.69 -23.99 31.40
N PRO A 72 28.62 -24.22 30.44
CA PRO A 72 28.56 -23.58 29.13
C PRO A 72 27.32 -23.95 28.30
N SER A 73 26.75 -25.14 28.54
CA SER A 73 25.48 -25.60 27.93
C SER A 73 24.31 -24.67 28.23
N LEU A 74 24.36 -23.92 29.35
CA LEU A 74 23.33 -22.98 29.79
C LEU A 74 23.57 -21.54 29.29
N ASN A 75 24.56 -21.31 28.42
CA ASN A 75 24.83 -19.97 27.87
C ASN A 75 23.66 -19.35 27.11
N TRP A 76 22.73 -20.17 26.63
CA TRP A 76 21.52 -19.67 25.99
C TRP A 76 20.63 -18.88 26.97
N LEU A 77 20.67 -19.16 28.29
CA LEU A 77 19.90 -18.45 29.32
C LEU A 77 20.25 -16.96 29.43
N ARG A 78 21.45 -16.57 29.00
CA ARG A 78 21.88 -15.17 28.96
C ARG A 78 20.88 -14.30 28.20
N ARG A 79 20.41 -14.83 27.07
CA ARG A 79 19.34 -14.24 26.25
C ARG A 79 17.98 -14.77 26.64
N GLY A 80 17.87 -16.07 26.93
CA GLY A 80 16.60 -16.73 27.23
C GLY A 80 15.83 -16.05 28.36
N VAL A 81 16.48 -15.74 29.48
CA VAL A 81 15.83 -15.03 30.61
C VAL A 81 15.41 -13.61 30.24
N ALA A 82 16.24 -12.90 29.46
CA ALA A 82 15.91 -11.56 29.00
C ALA A 82 14.70 -11.56 28.05
N ASP A 83 14.68 -12.45 27.06
CA ASP A 83 13.57 -12.58 26.09
C ASP A 83 12.26 -12.99 26.80
N MET A 84 12.36 -13.88 27.79
CA MET A 84 11.24 -14.26 28.67
C MET A 84 10.69 -13.04 29.43
N LEU A 85 11.55 -12.30 30.15
CA LEU A 85 11.15 -11.10 30.87
C LEU A 85 10.56 -10.03 29.95
N ILE A 86 11.15 -9.80 28.78
CA ILE A 86 10.63 -8.86 27.78
C ILE A 86 9.22 -9.28 27.35
N SER A 87 9.02 -10.57 27.05
CA SER A 87 7.71 -11.11 26.64
C SER A 87 6.63 -10.87 27.67
N GLU A 88 6.95 -11.00 28.96
CA GLU A 88 5.98 -10.75 30.02
C GLU A 88 5.78 -9.26 30.28
N LEU A 89 6.87 -8.51 30.49
CA LEU A 89 6.80 -7.10 30.85
C LEU A 89 6.16 -6.24 29.76
N SER A 90 6.30 -6.63 28.49
CA SER A 90 5.67 -5.94 27.34
C SER A 90 4.14 -6.08 27.30
N GLN A 91 3.55 -6.96 28.10
CA GLN A 91 2.09 -7.05 28.26
C GLN A 91 1.53 -5.96 29.18
N SER A 92 2.39 -5.23 29.89
CA SER A 92 1.95 -4.13 30.77
C SER A 92 1.66 -2.86 29.96
N PRO A 93 0.48 -2.24 30.09
CA PRO A 93 0.20 -0.95 29.45
C PRO A 93 0.95 0.23 30.09
N TYR A 94 1.69 0.00 31.18
CA TYR A 94 2.42 1.02 31.94
C TYR A 94 3.92 1.03 31.66
N LEU A 95 4.44 -0.05 31.06
CA LEU A 95 5.85 -0.20 30.78
C LEU A 95 6.09 0.00 29.29
N ASN A 96 7.06 0.85 28.96
CA ASN A 96 7.67 0.84 27.64
C ASN A 96 8.97 0.04 27.72
N ILE A 97 9.04 -1.10 27.02
CA ILE A 97 10.18 -2.02 27.11
C ILE A 97 11.15 -1.76 25.97
N ILE A 98 12.35 -1.30 26.31
CA ILE A 98 13.49 -1.27 25.39
C ILE A 98 14.18 -2.63 25.45
N SER A 99 13.99 -3.40 24.39
CA SER A 99 14.49 -4.77 24.27
C SER A 99 16.02 -4.82 24.19
N THR A 100 16.60 -5.99 24.50
CA THR A 100 18.04 -6.20 24.35
C THR A 100 18.53 -5.98 22.92
N LYS A 101 17.67 -6.27 21.93
CA LYS A 101 17.94 -6.01 20.51
C LYS A 101 18.05 -4.51 20.21
N GLU A 102 17.12 -3.71 20.72
CA GLU A 102 17.16 -2.26 20.55
C GLU A 102 18.40 -1.67 21.23
N LEU A 103 18.76 -2.15 22.42
CA LEU A 103 20.02 -1.77 23.05
C LEU A 103 21.24 -2.10 22.18
N ILE A 104 21.29 -3.27 21.53
CA ILE A 104 22.40 -3.61 20.61
C ILE A 104 22.43 -2.68 19.40
N ASN A 105 21.28 -2.34 18.84
CA ASN A 105 21.20 -1.42 17.72
C ASN A 105 21.72 -0.04 18.12
N ILE A 106 21.31 0.48 19.29
CA ILE A 106 21.72 1.79 19.81
C ILE A 106 23.20 1.79 20.23
N ALA A 107 23.70 0.68 20.77
CA ALA A 107 25.10 0.48 21.10
C ALA A 107 25.96 0.53 19.83
N SER A 108 25.55 -0.20 18.79
CA SER A 108 26.24 -0.24 17.50
C SER A 108 26.31 1.16 16.86
N GLN A 109 25.23 1.94 16.94
CA GLN A 109 25.20 3.34 16.50
C GLN A 109 26.17 4.25 17.29
N SER A 110 26.52 3.85 18.51
CA SER A 110 27.46 4.56 19.38
C SER A 110 28.90 4.05 19.24
N GLY A 111 29.18 3.17 18.27
CA GLY A 111 30.50 2.56 18.07
C GLY A 111 30.82 1.44 19.07
N LEU A 112 29.84 1.00 19.86
CA LEU A 112 29.98 -0.10 20.82
C LEU A 112 29.59 -1.43 20.17
N LYS A 113 30.31 -2.49 20.52
CA LYS A 113 30.00 -3.87 20.14
C LYS A 113 28.99 -4.47 21.10
N LYS A 114 28.30 -5.52 20.65
CA LYS A 114 27.37 -6.30 21.49
C LYS A 114 27.98 -6.72 22.83
N ASN A 115 29.24 -7.16 22.84
CA ASN A 115 29.91 -7.60 24.06
C ASN A 115 30.19 -6.45 25.04
N ASP A 116 30.23 -5.21 24.58
CA ASP A 116 30.41 -4.04 25.45
C ASP A 116 29.20 -3.85 26.36
N LEU A 117 28.01 -4.34 25.98
CA LEU A 117 26.82 -4.33 26.82
C LEU A 117 26.91 -5.28 28.03
N GLU A 118 27.92 -6.15 28.12
CA GLU A 118 28.20 -6.90 29.35
C GLU A 118 28.80 -6.01 30.46
N ASN A 119 29.41 -4.89 30.06
CA ASN A 119 29.88 -3.88 30.98
C ASN A 119 28.72 -2.96 31.39
N LEU A 120 28.47 -2.86 32.70
CA LEU A 120 27.36 -2.10 33.25
C LEU A 120 27.38 -0.61 32.84
N VAL A 121 28.56 0.02 32.76
CA VAL A 121 28.69 1.44 32.41
C VAL A 121 28.26 1.66 30.96
N SER A 122 28.75 0.82 30.04
CA SER A 122 28.37 0.86 28.63
C SER A 122 26.89 0.54 28.43
N ALA A 123 26.34 -0.39 29.22
CA ALA A 123 24.93 -0.75 29.15
C ALA A 123 24.01 0.37 29.64
N ILE A 124 24.31 0.99 30.79
CA ILE A 124 23.57 2.16 31.32
C ILE A 124 23.71 3.37 30.38
N PHE A 125 24.89 3.60 29.81
CA PHE A 125 25.09 4.65 28.80
C PHE A 125 24.19 4.42 27.58
N THR A 126 24.10 3.17 27.11
CA THR A 126 23.23 2.80 25.98
C THR A 126 21.75 2.96 26.34
N ALA A 127 21.35 2.51 27.53
CA ALA A 127 19.99 2.67 28.04
C ALA A 127 19.59 4.15 28.16
N ARG A 128 20.51 5.02 28.60
CA ARG A 128 20.31 6.47 28.66
C ARG A 128 20.10 7.06 27.27
N LYS A 129 20.90 6.66 26.28
CA LYS A 129 20.69 7.07 24.89
C LYS A 129 19.37 6.56 24.32
N ALA A 130 18.91 5.42 24.80
CA ALA A 130 17.62 4.84 24.42
C ALA A 130 16.44 5.55 25.09
N GLY A 131 16.68 6.45 26.06
CA GLY A 131 15.63 7.14 26.79
C GLY A 131 15.01 6.33 27.93
N ALA A 132 15.67 5.26 28.40
CA ALA A 132 15.18 4.50 29.54
C ALA A 132 15.35 5.25 30.87
N GLU A 133 14.37 5.10 31.75
CA GLU A 133 14.44 5.55 33.14
C GLU A 133 15.12 4.51 34.02
N VAL A 134 14.80 3.23 33.77
CA VAL A 134 15.30 2.10 34.54
C VAL A 134 16.02 1.13 33.62
N PHE A 135 17.13 0.58 34.09
CA PHE A 135 17.89 -0.45 33.43
C PHE A 135 17.81 -1.76 34.23
N LEU A 136 17.45 -2.84 33.56
CA LEU A 136 17.32 -4.18 34.11
C LEU A 136 18.41 -5.07 33.53
N GLY A 137 19.27 -5.56 34.42
CA GLY A 137 20.23 -6.62 34.14
C GLY A 137 20.13 -7.73 35.18
N GLY A 138 21.06 -8.67 35.14
CA GLY A 138 21.09 -9.72 36.15
C GLY A 138 22.03 -10.85 35.84
N GLN A 139 21.88 -11.93 36.59
CA GLN A 139 22.68 -13.14 36.45
C GLN A 139 21.91 -14.39 36.83
N VAL A 140 22.34 -15.52 36.28
CA VAL A 140 21.88 -16.85 36.64
C VAL A 140 23.06 -17.62 37.22
N PHE A 141 22.90 -18.21 38.39
CA PHE A 141 23.96 -18.97 39.07
C PHE A 141 23.40 -20.14 39.87
N ASN A 142 24.27 -21.09 40.22
CA ASN A 142 23.90 -22.24 41.05
C ASN A 142 24.22 -21.95 42.52
N GLU A 143 23.27 -22.27 43.39
CA GLU A 143 23.51 -22.46 44.83
C GLU A 143 23.36 -23.96 45.17
N PRO A 144 23.84 -24.44 46.33
CA PRO A 144 23.77 -25.86 46.68
C PRO A 144 22.36 -26.44 46.53
N GLY A 145 22.15 -27.25 45.48
CA GLY A 145 20.88 -27.91 45.18
C GLY A 145 19.78 -27.03 44.55
N GLN A 146 20.10 -25.80 44.12
CA GLN A 146 19.13 -24.85 43.56
C GLN A 146 19.73 -23.99 42.44
N LEU A 147 18.90 -23.64 41.46
CA LEU A 147 19.20 -22.61 40.45
C LEU A 147 18.66 -21.27 40.95
N CYS A 148 19.44 -20.19 40.83
CA CYS A 148 19.01 -18.84 41.19
C CYS A 148 19.03 -17.93 39.96
N VAL A 149 17.96 -17.15 39.79
CA VAL A 149 17.93 -16.00 38.87
C VAL A 149 17.92 -14.75 39.74
N GLU A 150 18.95 -13.93 39.59
CA GLU A 150 19.07 -12.62 40.22
C GLU A 150 18.85 -11.52 39.18
N LEU A 151 18.03 -10.55 39.55
CA LEU A 151 17.72 -9.36 38.77
C LEU A 151 18.21 -8.12 39.50
N GLU A 152 18.81 -7.20 38.75
CA GLU A 152 19.36 -5.94 39.23
C GLU A 152 18.70 -4.78 38.48
N LEU A 153 18.10 -3.84 39.22
CA LEU A 153 17.48 -2.64 38.66
C LEU A 153 18.32 -1.43 39.00
N TYR A 154 18.63 -0.64 37.98
CA TYR A 154 19.44 0.57 38.09
C TYR A 154 18.66 1.77 37.61
N ASP A 155 18.79 2.89 38.34
CA ASP A 155 18.31 4.18 37.88
C ASP A 155 19.26 4.68 36.79
N VAL A 156 18.75 4.92 35.58
CA VAL A 156 19.58 5.27 34.43
C VAL A 156 20.19 6.67 34.56
N SER A 157 19.54 7.56 35.29
CA SER A 157 20.00 8.94 35.47
C SER A 157 21.25 9.03 36.34
N SER A 158 21.23 8.34 37.48
CA SER A 158 22.29 8.33 38.50
C SER A 158 23.28 7.16 38.32
N GLY A 159 22.86 6.09 37.65
CA GLY A 159 23.58 4.83 37.56
C GLY A 159 23.57 4.03 38.86
N GLN A 160 22.78 4.43 39.85
CA GLN A 160 22.71 3.75 41.15
C GLN A 160 21.82 2.51 41.07
N LEU A 161 22.23 1.46 41.78
CA LEU A 161 21.40 0.28 41.99
C LEU A 161 20.19 0.67 42.84
N ILE A 162 19.00 0.52 42.27
CA ILE A 162 17.72 0.70 42.96
C ILE A 162 17.49 -0.49 43.87
N ARG A 163 17.57 -1.72 43.32
CA ARG A 163 17.35 -2.96 44.08
C ARG A 163 17.91 -4.21 43.41
N ARG A 164 17.95 -5.29 44.20
CA ARG A 164 18.28 -6.65 43.77
C ARG A 164 17.18 -7.62 44.19
N GLU A 165 16.74 -8.45 43.26
CA GLU A 165 15.72 -9.49 43.47
C GLU A 165 16.31 -10.86 43.19
N LYS A 166 16.01 -11.84 44.03
CA LYS A 166 16.42 -13.23 43.83
C LYS A 166 15.22 -14.16 43.93
N VAL A 167 15.16 -15.09 42.99
CA VAL A 167 14.21 -16.21 43.02
C VAL A 167 14.99 -17.50 42.85
N PHE A 168 14.57 -18.54 43.59
CA PHE A 168 15.24 -19.83 43.65
C PHE A 168 14.32 -20.92 43.08
N GLY A 169 14.86 -21.73 42.18
CA GLY A 169 14.22 -22.91 41.62
C GLY A 169 14.99 -24.17 42.00
N ARG A 170 14.32 -25.32 41.99
CA ARG A 170 14.98 -26.61 42.30
C ARG A 170 15.93 -27.02 41.18
N ASN A 171 15.57 -26.70 39.94
CA ASN A 171 16.34 -27.00 38.75
C ASN A 171 15.93 -26.06 37.60
N LEU A 172 16.45 -26.32 36.40
CA LEU A 172 16.19 -25.53 35.21
C LEU A 172 14.72 -25.56 34.74
N GLU A 173 13.95 -26.62 35.04
CA GLU A 173 12.52 -26.69 34.68
C GLU A 173 11.69 -25.62 35.41
N ASN A 174 12.18 -25.12 36.54
CA ASN A 174 11.52 -24.03 37.27
C ASN A 174 11.77 -22.65 36.66
N ILE A 175 12.58 -22.53 35.59
CA ILE A 175 12.98 -21.21 35.07
C ILE A 175 11.79 -20.32 34.68
N PHE A 176 10.71 -20.89 34.12
CA PHE A 176 9.50 -20.12 33.81
C PHE A 176 8.86 -19.56 35.08
N THR A 177 8.57 -20.41 36.07
CA THR A 177 7.99 -19.95 37.34
C THR A 177 8.87 -18.92 38.05
N MET A 178 10.19 -19.02 37.91
CA MET A 178 11.12 -18.02 38.48
C MET A 178 11.03 -16.68 37.74
N VAL A 179 10.92 -16.70 36.41
CA VAL A 179 10.76 -15.48 35.61
C VAL A 179 9.38 -14.85 35.83
N ASP A 180 8.31 -15.65 35.88
CA ASP A 180 6.95 -15.21 36.20
C ASP A 180 6.93 -14.43 37.53
N GLU A 181 7.58 -14.96 38.57
CA GLU A 181 7.67 -14.29 39.87
C GLU A 181 8.49 -13.00 39.81
N LEU A 182 9.61 -13.01 39.09
CA LEU A 182 10.44 -11.82 38.92
C LEU A 182 9.71 -10.73 38.12
N SER A 183 8.96 -11.07 37.09
CA SER A 183 8.23 -10.10 36.27
C SER A 183 7.10 -9.44 37.07
N GLN A 184 6.38 -10.21 37.88
CA GLN A 184 5.38 -9.70 38.83
C GLN A 184 6.00 -8.70 39.81
N ARG A 185 7.14 -9.05 40.42
CA ARG A 185 7.87 -8.14 41.33
C ARG A 185 8.35 -6.87 40.63
N VAL A 186 8.72 -6.94 39.35
CA VAL A 186 9.08 -5.76 38.57
C VAL A 186 7.87 -4.86 38.37
N ARG A 187 6.71 -5.41 37.99
CA ARG A 187 5.48 -4.64 37.74
C ARG A 187 4.91 -4.01 39.01
N SER A 188 4.76 -4.77 40.10
CA SER A 188 4.11 -4.30 41.34
C SER A 188 4.78 -3.06 41.92
N ASN A 189 6.10 -2.99 41.80
CA ASN A 189 6.87 -1.88 42.34
C ASN A 189 6.91 -0.64 41.45
N ILE A 190 6.71 -0.79 40.13
CA ILE A 190 6.68 0.35 39.22
C ILE A 190 5.30 1.04 39.26
N GLN A 191 4.23 0.30 39.57
CA GLN A 191 2.86 0.82 39.53
C GLN A 191 2.37 1.48 40.84
N GLY A 192 3.11 1.33 41.96
CA GLY A 192 2.59 1.65 43.30
C GLY A 192 1.43 0.73 43.68
N ASP A 193 1.06 0.67 44.96
CA ASP A 193 0.00 -0.21 45.51
C ASP A 193 -1.41 0.12 44.93
N LEU A 194 -1.65 -0.23 43.67
CA LEU A 194 -2.95 -0.21 43.00
C LEU A 194 -3.35 -1.67 42.71
N GLU A 195 -3.82 -2.35 43.75
CA GLU A 195 -4.19 -3.78 43.81
C GLU A 195 -5.27 -4.26 42.82
N ASN A 196 -5.70 -3.48 41.83
CA ASN A 196 -6.91 -3.77 41.04
C ASN A 196 -6.75 -3.93 39.51
N LEU A 197 -5.55 -4.12 38.95
CA LEU A 197 -5.39 -4.28 37.50
C LEU A 197 -4.58 -5.48 36.99
N GLU A 198 -4.46 -6.58 37.75
CA GLU A 198 -3.86 -7.84 37.28
C GLU A 198 -4.87 -8.98 37.13
N GLN A 199 -5.88 -8.84 36.27
CA GLN A 199 -6.80 -9.96 35.97
C GLN A 199 -6.51 -10.75 34.69
N SER A 200 -5.50 -10.41 33.86
CA SER A 200 -5.35 -11.10 32.56
C SER A 200 -3.99 -10.97 31.86
N ASN A 201 -2.86 -11.21 32.54
CA ASN A 201 -1.58 -11.37 31.82
C ASN A 201 -1.21 -12.86 31.75
N VAL A 202 -1.09 -13.39 30.53
CA VAL A 202 -0.64 -14.77 30.29
C VAL A 202 0.86 -14.82 30.58
N THR A 203 1.26 -15.61 31.59
CA THR A 203 2.68 -15.80 31.89
C THR A 203 3.30 -16.83 30.94
N LEU A 204 4.63 -16.93 30.93
CA LEU A 204 5.34 -17.90 30.12
C LEU A 204 4.97 -19.34 30.49
N SER A 205 4.81 -19.60 31.80
CA SER A 205 4.35 -20.91 32.27
C SER A 205 2.91 -21.23 31.84
N ASN A 206 2.09 -20.21 31.57
CA ASN A 206 0.83 -20.40 30.88
C ASN A 206 1.06 -20.78 29.41
N MET A 207 1.93 -20.09 28.66
CA MET A 207 2.14 -20.33 27.21
C MET A 207 2.70 -21.71 26.86
N THR A 208 3.73 -22.17 27.60
CA THR A 208 4.30 -23.52 27.47
C THR A 208 4.92 -23.96 28.79
N THR A 209 4.83 -25.25 29.08
CA THR A 209 5.55 -25.86 30.22
C THR A 209 6.84 -26.56 29.78
N SER A 210 7.16 -26.55 28.48
CA SER A 210 8.35 -27.21 27.94
C SER A 210 9.44 -26.18 27.62
N LEU A 211 10.56 -26.30 28.32
CA LEU A 211 11.73 -25.47 28.10
C LEU A 211 12.30 -25.65 26.68
N GLU A 212 12.32 -26.88 26.19
CA GLU A 212 12.77 -27.28 24.86
C GLU A 212 11.87 -26.69 23.78
N ALA A 213 10.55 -26.67 24.01
CA ALA A 213 9.60 -26.04 23.12
C ALA A 213 9.89 -24.53 22.99
N PHE A 214 10.05 -23.84 24.13
CA PHE A 214 10.38 -22.41 24.14
C PHE A 214 11.73 -22.10 23.49
N ARG A 215 12.76 -22.92 23.76
CA ARG A 215 14.08 -22.76 23.15
C ARG A 215 14.02 -22.82 21.63
N HIS A 216 13.30 -23.79 21.07
CA HIS A 216 13.11 -23.90 19.62
C HIS A 216 12.21 -22.80 19.05
N TYR A 217 11.24 -22.32 19.81
CA TYR A 217 10.44 -21.16 19.41
C TYR A 217 11.30 -19.88 19.34
N SER A 218 12.14 -19.62 20.34
CA SER A 218 13.09 -18.50 20.34
C SER A 218 14.09 -18.60 19.17
N GLU A 219 14.64 -19.79 18.91
CA GLU A 219 15.49 -20.05 17.74
C GLU A 219 14.75 -19.75 16.42
N ALA A 220 13.45 -20.10 16.34
CA ALA A 220 12.67 -19.80 15.16
C ALA A 220 12.45 -18.30 14.95
N LEU A 221 12.14 -17.54 16.01
CA LEU A 221 12.01 -16.08 15.92
C LEU A 221 13.30 -15.44 15.41
N GLU A 222 14.46 -15.90 15.89
CA GLU A 222 15.77 -15.41 15.39
C GLU A 222 15.97 -15.73 13.90
N ASN A 223 15.57 -16.92 13.45
CA ASN A 223 15.65 -17.28 12.03
C ASN A 223 14.66 -16.46 11.17
N MET A 224 13.46 -16.16 11.69
CA MET A 224 12.51 -15.26 11.02
C MET A 224 13.09 -13.85 10.85
N GLU A 225 13.77 -13.32 11.88
CA GLU A 225 14.44 -12.02 11.79
C GLU A 225 15.57 -11.98 10.75
N LYS A 226 16.27 -13.11 10.57
CA LYS A 226 17.30 -13.26 9.52
C LYS A 226 16.71 -13.59 8.14
N PHE A 227 15.38 -13.61 8.02
CA PHE A 227 14.65 -14.02 6.82
C PHE A 227 14.97 -15.47 6.37
N LEU A 228 15.49 -16.31 7.28
CA LEU A 228 15.78 -17.73 7.07
C LEU A 228 14.51 -18.57 7.33
N GLN A 229 13.55 -18.46 6.41
CA GLN A 229 12.23 -19.09 6.53
C GLN A 229 12.27 -20.62 6.69
N PRO A 230 13.09 -21.39 5.95
CA PRO A 230 13.15 -22.84 6.10
C PRO A 230 13.59 -23.28 7.52
N GLU A 231 14.59 -22.62 8.06
CA GLU A 231 15.14 -22.85 9.39
C GLU A 231 14.12 -22.46 10.48
N ALA A 232 13.43 -21.34 10.30
CA ALA A 232 12.35 -20.92 11.19
C ALA A 232 11.21 -21.96 11.25
N ILE A 233 10.73 -22.44 10.10
CA ILE A 233 9.69 -23.48 10.03
C ILE A 233 10.16 -24.76 10.73
N LYS A 234 11.41 -25.17 10.52
CA LYS A 234 11.99 -26.36 11.16
C LYS A 234 11.99 -26.23 12.67
N SER A 235 12.41 -25.09 13.21
CA SER A 235 12.45 -24.84 14.64
C SER A 235 11.03 -24.72 15.25
N LEU A 236 10.08 -24.07 14.58
CA LEU A 236 8.68 -24.03 15.04
C LEU A 236 8.03 -25.42 15.08
N LYS A 237 8.30 -26.27 14.08
CA LYS A 237 7.83 -27.66 14.09
C LYS A 237 8.42 -28.47 15.24
N LYS A 238 9.70 -28.23 15.59
CA LYS A 238 10.32 -28.85 16.77
C LYS A 238 9.70 -28.33 18.07
N ALA A 239 9.42 -27.03 18.15
CA ALA A 239 8.73 -26.46 19.31
C ALA A 239 7.40 -27.18 19.57
N LEU A 240 6.61 -27.36 18.50
CA LEU A 240 5.33 -28.09 18.55
C LEU A 240 5.45 -29.61 18.78
N TYR A 241 6.62 -30.20 18.53
CA TYR A 241 6.90 -31.59 18.87
C TYR A 241 7.07 -31.78 20.38
N PHE A 242 7.74 -30.83 21.04
CA PHE A 242 7.93 -30.84 22.49
C PHE A 242 6.70 -30.35 23.25
N ASP A 243 5.94 -29.42 22.69
CA ASP A 243 4.65 -28.98 23.23
C ASP A 243 3.63 -28.71 22.12
N SER A 244 2.72 -29.66 21.92
CA SER A 244 1.68 -29.56 20.90
C SER A 244 0.60 -28.51 21.21
N THR A 245 0.57 -27.99 22.43
CA THR A 245 -0.38 -26.96 22.91
C THR A 245 0.18 -25.55 22.82
N PHE A 246 1.43 -25.38 22.36
CA PHE A 246 2.11 -24.09 22.29
C PHE A 246 1.53 -23.19 21.18
N ALA A 247 0.43 -22.51 21.51
CA ALA A 247 -0.48 -21.88 20.57
C ALA A 247 0.20 -20.80 19.69
N VAL A 248 1.11 -20.01 20.25
CA VAL A 248 1.84 -18.96 19.52
C VAL A 248 2.78 -19.53 18.45
N ALA A 249 3.30 -20.76 18.63
CA ALA A 249 4.11 -21.41 17.59
C ALA A 249 3.27 -21.76 16.35
N TYR A 250 1.98 -22.12 16.52
CA TYR A 250 1.06 -22.25 15.40
C TYR A 250 0.79 -20.91 14.72
N LEU A 251 0.64 -19.81 15.47
CA LEU A 251 0.45 -18.48 14.89
C LEU A 251 1.62 -18.06 14.00
N LYS A 252 2.85 -18.24 14.48
CA LYS A 252 4.06 -17.91 13.69
C LYS A 252 4.21 -18.78 12.45
N LEU A 253 3.89 -20.08 12.55
CA LEU A 253 3.84 -20.93 11.36
C LEU A 253 2.74 -20.48 10.38
N ALA A 254 1.57 -20.10 10.88
CA ALA A 254 0.49 -19.61 10.03
C ALA A 254 0.92 -18.33 9.30
N GLU A 255 1.53 -17.38 9.99
CA GLU A 255 2.06 -16.15 9.41
C GLU A 255 3.02 -16.42 8.23
N ILE A 256 4.00 -17.32 8.42
CA ILE A 256 4.95 -17.70 7.36
C ILE A 256 4.22 -18.33 6.16
N LYS A 257 3.26 -19.21 6.41
CA LYS A 257 2.51 -19.91 5.36
C LYS A 257 1.61 -18.97 4.56
N LEU A 258 0.93 -18.06 5.24
CA LEU A 258 0.11 -17.03 4.60
C LEU A 258 0.95 -16.09 3.75
N ASN A 259 2.10 -15.64 4.27
CA ASN A 259 3.01 -14.77 3.51
C ASN A 259 3.65 -15.50 2.30
N SER A 260 3.65 -16.83 2.30
CA SER A 260 4.12 -17.67 1.18
C SER A 260 3.00 -18.09 0.22
N GLY A 261 1.80 -17.52 0.33
CA GLY A 261 0.63 -17.84 -0.50
C GLY A 261 -0.05 -19.18 -0.18
N GLN A 262 0.38 -19.91 0.86
CA GLN A 262 -0.19 -21.19 1.27
C GLN A 262 -1.38 -21.00 2.21
N GLU A 263 -2.43 -20.33 1.73
CA GLU A 263 -3.59 -19.89 2.52
C GLU A 263 -4.29 -21.03 3.27
N ASN A 264 -4.49 -22.17 2.60
CA ASN A 264 -5.15 -23.35 3.18
C ASN A 264 -4.38 -23.94 4.38
N GLU A 265 -3.04 -23.98 4.31
CA GLU A 265 -2.22 -24.47 5.41
C GLU A 265 -2.21 -23.43 6.56
N GLY A 266 -2.08 -22.14 6.21
CA GLY A 266 -2.19 -21.04 7.17
C GLY A 266 -3.50 -21.09 7.95
N ALA A 267 -4.64 -21.20 7.27
CA ALA A 267 -5.96 -21.30 7.89
C ALA A 267 -6.10 -22.51 8.83
N ARG A 268 -5.52 -23.67 8.47
CA ARG A 268 -5.48 -24.85 9.35
C ARG A 268 -4.69 -24.59 10.62
N LEU A 269 -3.54 -23.92 10.51
CA LEU A 269 -2.69 -23.58 11.65
C LEU A 269 -3.37 -22.56 12.58
N LEU A 270 -4.06 -21.55 12.04
CA LEU A 270 -4.84 -20.60 12.84
C LEU A 270 -5.97 -21.29 13.64
N ARG A 271 -6.63 -22.31 13.05
CA ARG A 271 -7.62 -23.11 13.79
C ARG A 271 -7.00 -23.88 14.96
N LYS A 272 -5.78 -24.41 14.79
CA LYS A 272 -5.05 -25.07 15.88
C LYS A 272 -4.69 -24.09 16.99
N ALA A 273 -4.19 -22.90 16.66
CA ALA A 273 -3.91 -21.85 17.64
C ALA A 273 -5.17 -21.46 18.43
N LYS A 274 -6.32 -21.33 17.74
CA LYS A 274 -7.62 -20.98 18.35
C LYS A 274 -8.12 -22.00 19.37
N ASN A 275 -7.68 -23.26 19.32
CA ASN A 275 -8.10 -24.30 20.26
C ASN A 275 -7.46 -24.15 21.66
N TYR A 276 -6.49 -23.25 21.81
CA TYR A 276 -5.77 -23.01 23.07
C TYR A 276 -5.77 -21.51 23.42
N PRO A 277 -6.94 -20.85 23.55
CA PRO A 277 -7.03 -19.40 23.75
C PRO A 277 -6.41 -18.93 25.08
N GLU A 278 -6.40 -19.78 26.11
CA GLU A 278 -5.77 -19.54 27.41
C GLU A 278 -4.24 -19.50 27.35
N LYS A 279 -3.65 -20.01 26.25
CA LYS A 279 -2.20 -20.03 25.99
C LYS A 279 -1.71 -18.82 25.19
N LEU A 280 -2.61 -17.90 24.82
CA LEU A 280 -2.32 -16.74 23.97
C LEU A 280 -2.38 -15.45 24.80
N SER A 281 -1.34 -14.62 24.73
CA SER A 281 -1.39 -13.26 25.30
C SER A 281 -2.41 -12.39 24.55
N GLU A 282 -2.73 -11.21 25.09
CA GLU A 282 -3.62 -10.27 24.38
C GLU A 282 -3.06 -9.86 23.00
N VAL A 283 -1.73 -9.66 22.89
CA VAL A 283 -1.07 -9.40 21.59
C VAL A 283 -1.26 -10.57 20.63
N ASP A 284 -1.16 -11.80 21.13
CA ASP A 284 -1.32 -13.00 20.30
C ASP A 284 -2.78 -13.19 19.86
N LYS A 285 -3.75 -12.87 20.72
CA LYS A 285 -5.18 -12.89 20.38
C LYS A 285 -5.52 -11.85 19.31
N ILE A 286 -4.96 -10.64 19.42
CA ILE A 286 -5.06 -9.60 18.38
C ILE A 286 -4.45 -10.13 17.07
N SER A 287 -3.24 -10.70 17.13
CA SER A 287 -2.55 -11.26 15.96
C SER A 287 -3.34 -12.40 15.31
N LEU A 288 -3.93 -13.31 16.10
CA LEU A 288 -4.81 -14.38 15.62
C LEU A 288 -6.01 -13.80 14.86
N ARG A 289 -6.69 -12.79 15.43
CA ARG A 289 -7.84 -12.12 14.79
C ARG A 289 -7.42 -11.43 13.49
N LEU A 290 -6.27 -10.76 13.46
CA LEU A 290 -5.75 -10.12 12.24
C LEU A 290 -5.43 -11.13 11.14
N LEU A 291 -4.78 -12.24 11.47
CA LEU A 291 -4.49 -13.29 10.50
C LEU A 291 -5.76 -14.01 10.03
N GLN A 292 -6.76 -14.18 10.90
CA GLN A 292 -8.08 -14.70 10.51
C GLN A 292 -8.81 -13.76 9.56
N ALA A 293 -8.84 -12.46 9.87
CA ALA A 293 -9.40 -11.44 8.98
C ALA A 293 -8.71 -11.44 7.61
N ARG A 294 -7.38 -11.57 7.55
CA ARG A 294 -6.63 -11.71 6.28
C ARG A 294 -7.05 -12.96 5.50
N VAL A 295 -7.15 -14.11 6.16
CA VAL A 295 -7.57 -15.38 5.51
C VAL A 295 -9.01 -15.30 5.00
N SER A 296 -9.89 -14.71 5.78
CA SER A 296 -11.30 -14.49 5.42
C SER A 296 -11.50 -13.29 4.50
N ARG A 297 -10.43 -12.56 4.15
CA ARG A 297 -10.44 -11.31 3.38
C ARG A 297 -11.37 -10.22 3.94
N ASP A 298 -11.64 -10.31 5.24
CA ASP A 298 -12.43 -9.33 5.99
C ASP A 298 -11.53 -8.14 6.38
N TYR A 299 -11.12 -7.39 5.36
CA TYR A 299 -10.17 -6.28 5.51
C TYR A 299 -10.72 -5.13 6.36
N ASP A 300 -12.05 -5.04 6.51
CA ASP A 300 -12.72 -4.00 7.29
C ASP A 300 -12.54 -4.16 8.78
N GLN A 301 -12.32 -5.38 9.25
CA GLN A 301 -12.04 -5.65 10.66
C GLN A 301 -10.59 -5.33 11.05
N LEU A 302 -9.66 -5.17 10.10
CA LEU A 302 -8.24 -4.99 10.42
C LEU A 302 -7.95 -3.73 11.23
N ILE A 303 -8.46 -2.58 10.77
CA ILE A 303 -8.28 -1.31 11.50
C ILE A 303 -9.01 -1.35 12.86
N PRO A 304 -10.30 -1.75 12.97
CA PRO A 304 -10.97 -1.92 14.26
C PRO A 304 -10.22 -2.81 15.25
N ILE A 305 -9.75 -3.99 14.81
CA ILE A 305 -8.96 -4.91 15.64
C ILE A 305 -7.68 -4.23 16.13
N LEU A 306 -6.97 -3.50 15.26
CA LEU A 306 -5.74 -2.80 15.63
C LEU A 306 -6.00 -1.61 16.54
N LYS A 307 -7.06 -0.83 16.34
CA LYS A 307 -7.46 0.26 17.25
C LYS A 307 -7.83 -0.28 18.63
N GLU A 308 -8.53 -1.41 18.67
CA GLU A 308 -8.78 -2.14 19.92
C GLU A 308 -7.46 -2.55 20.58
N GLY A 309 -6.54 -3.13 19.81
CA GLY A 309 -5.23 -3.56 20.29
C GLY A 309 -4.38 -2.41 20.84
N VAL A 310 -4.33 -1.28 20.13
CA VAL A 310 -3.62 -0.07 20.59
C VAL A 310 -4.30 0.53 21.82
N ARG A 311 -5.62 0.44 21.95
CA ARG A 311 -6.31 0.87 23.19
C ARG A 311 -6.01 -0.03 24.38
N LEU A 312 -5.90 -1.35 24.16
CA LEU A 312 -5.55 -2.31 25.22
C LEU A 312 -4.06 -2.22 25.60
N LEU A 313 -3.20 -1.97 24.62
CA LEU A 313 -1.75 -1.96 24.76
C LEU A 313 -1.16 -0.69 24.11
N PRO A 314 -1.36 0.49 24.72
CA PRO A 314 -1.01 1.78 24.13
C PRO A 314 0.48 1.99 23.89
N ASN A 315 1.34 1.24 24.58
CA ASN A 315 2.81 1.32 24.46
C ASN A 315 3.40 0.24 23.54
N ASN A 316 2.56 -0.55 22.86
CA ASN A 316 3.06 -1.55 21.92
C ASN A 316 3.38 -0.88 20.57
N ALA A 317 4.66 -0.55 20.37
CA ALA A 317 5.14 0.09 19.15
C ALA A 317 4.82 -0.72 17.87
N GLU A 318 4.79 -2.05 17.96
CA GLU A 318 4.51 -2.92 16.82
C GLU A 318 3.03 -2.89 16.43
N LEU A 319 2.09 -2.87 17.39
CA LEU A 319 0.66 -2.70 17.09
C LEU A 319 0.38 -1.33 16.47
N ARG A 320 1.03 -0.27 16.98
CA ARG A 320 0.95 1.07 16.38
C ARG A 320 1.54 1.12 14.98
N ARG A 321 2.70 0.49 14.77
CA ARG A 321 3.30 0.34 13.44
C ARG A 321 2.37 -0.41 12.49
N GLN A 322 1.75 -1.51 12.91
CA GLN A 322 0.80 -2.23 12.08
C GLN A 322 -0.44 -1.39 11.76
N LEU A 323 -1.01 -0.70 12.74
CA LEU A 323 -2.11 0.25 12.53
C LEU A 323 -1.71 1.33 11.52
N ALA A 324 -0.53 1.92 11.69
CA ALA A 324 0.03 2.91 10.80
C ALA A 324 0.27 2.36 9.39
N VAL A 325 0.76 1.13 9.23
CA VAL A 325 0.91 0.47 7.92
C VAL A 325 -0.44 0.24 7.27
N TYR A 326 -1.47 -0.17 8.01
CA TYR A 326 -2.81 -0.32 7.44
C TYR A 326 -3.42 1.02 7.08
N TYR A 327 -3.33 2.03 7.96
CA TYR A 327 -3.65 3.40 7.59
C TYR A 327 -2.92 3.79 6.31
N ARG A 328 -1.61 3.53 6.25
CA ARG A 328 -0.75 3.75 5.09
C ARG A 328 -1.25 3.03 3.83
N ASN A 329 -1.80 1.83 3.95
CA ASN A 329 -2.19 1.02 2.79
C ASN A 329 -3.63 1.30 2.32
N PHE A 330 -4.44 1.95 3.15
CA PHE A 330 -5.83 2.25 2.84
C PHE A 330 -6.09 3.69 2.46
N GLY A 331 -5.32 4.62 2.98
CA GLY A 331 -5.74 6.00 2.85
C GLY A 331 -5.03 6.91 3.81
N PHE A 332 -5.12 6.56 5.05
CA PHE A 332 -5.09 7.54 6.09
C PHE A 332 -3.65 8.03 6.40
N LEU A 333 -2.95 8.80 5.53
CA LEU A 333 -1.51 9.12 5.72
C LEU A 333 -1.28 9.97 6.96
N ASP A 334 -2.23 10.81 7.37
CA ASP A 334 -2.09 11.67 8.55
C ASP A 334 -2.25 10.81 9.80
N GLN A 335 -3.25 9.93 9.83
CA GLN A 335 -3.36 8.92 10.89
C GLN A 335 -2.17 7.95 10.87
N ALA A 336 -1.61 7.62 9.70
CA ALA A 336 -0.42 6.80 9.58
C ALA A 336 0.80 7.53 10.14
N LEU A 337 0.98 8.81 9.82
CA LEU A 337 2.06 9.64 10.38
C LEU A 337 1.97 9.71 11.89
N GLU A 338 0.79 10.02 12.44
CA GLU A 338 0.56 10.07 13.89
C GLU A 338 0.96 8.76 14.56
N GLU A 339 0.45 7.62 14.07
CA GLU A 339 0.77 6.32 14.66
C GLU A 339 2.22 5.88 14.44
N PHE A 340 2.86 6.24 13.30
CA PHE A 340 4.29 6.00 13.09
C PHE A 340 5.17 6.88 13.97
N GLU A 341 4.79 8.14 14.23
CA GLU A 341 5.50 9.05 15.13
C GLU A 341 5.41 8.55 16.57
N ILE A 342 4.24 8.08 17.01
CA ILE A 342 4.09 7.46 18.33
C ILE A 342 4.91 6.15 18.39
N ALA A 343 4.83 5.28 17.38
CA ALA A 343 5.65 4.07 17.33
C ALA A 343 7.16 4.38 17.38
N LEU A 344 7.59 5.46 16.73
CA LEU A 344 8.98 5.91 16.72
C LEU A 344 9.41 6.50 18.07
N ALA A 345 8.52 7.20 18.76
CA ALA A 345 8.77 7.69 20.11
C ALA A 345 8.92 6.53 21.11
N LEU A 346 8.11 5.48 20.95
CA LEU A 346 8.18 4.26 21.77
C LEU A 346 9.44 3.43 21.47
N SER A 347 9.83 3.32 20.19
CA SER A 347 10.96 2.52 19.71
C SER A 347 11.87 3.32 18.75
N PRO A 348 12.66 4.29 19.23
CA PRO A 348 13.46 5.20 18.38
C PRO A 348 14.58 4.49 17.59
N GLY A 349 15.00 3.31 18.06
CA GLY A 349 15.99 2.45 17.41
C GLY A 349 15.41 1.49 16.35
N GLN A 350 14.08 1.46 16.15
CA GLN A 350 13.44 0.60 15.17
C GLN A 350 13.59 1.19 13.76
N LYS A 351 14.71 0.86 13.12
CA LYS A 351 15.09 1.33 11.77
C LYS A 351 14.02 1.20 10.69
N THR A 352 13.17 0.17 10.76
CA THR A 352 12.08 -0.05 9.79
C THR A 352 11.05 1.07 9.83
N LEU A 353 10.82 1.75 10.97
CA LEU A 353 9.89 2.89 11.05
C LEU A 353 10.32 4.07 10.17
N TYR A 354 11.63 4.31 10.04
CA TYR A 354 12.15 5.35 9.16
C TYR A 354 11.88 5.01 7.68
N ASN A 355 11.94 3.72 7.32
CA ASN A 355 11.54 3.26 5.99
C ASN A 355 10.05 3.55 5.75
N GLU A 356 9.19 3.17 6.71
CA GLU A 356 7.75 3.34 6.57
C GLU A 356 7.37 4.82 6.48
N LEU A 357 7.95 5.69 7.31
CA LEU A 357 7.78 7.15 7.25
C LEU A 357 8.26 7.71 5.91
N GLY A 358 9.39 7.24 5.39
CA GLY A 358 9.87 7.61 4.04
C GLY A 358 8.82 7.37 2.97
N TYR A 359 8.21 6.17 2.96
CA TYR A 359 7.12 5.85 2.03
C TYR A 359 5.85 6.67 2.27
N VAL A 360 5.52 7.02 3.51
CA VAL A 360 4.36 7.89 3.82
C VAL A 360 4.57 9.27 3.22
N PHE A 361 5.75 9.89 3.41
CA PHE A 361 6.05 11.19 2.80
C PHE A 361 6.13 11.11 1.27
N ALA A 362 6.67 10.04 0.71
CA ALA A 362 6.69 9.83 -0.75
C ALA A 362 5.26 9.77 -1.32
N LYS A 363 4.34 9.06 -0.67
CA LYS A 363 2.92 9.04 -1.05
C LYS A 363 2.21 10.39 -0.90
N ARG A 364 2.67 11.27 0.00
CA ARG A 364 2.20 12.67 0.07
C ARG A 364 2.79 13.57 -1.02
N GLY A 365 3.71 13.04 -1.83
CA GLY A 365 4.50 13.78 -2.80
C GLY A 365 5.67 14.59 -2.23
N ASP A 366 5.93 14.50 -0.92
CA ASP A 366 7.11 15.13 -0.32
C ASP A 366 8.33 14.21 -0.41
N PHE A 367 8.83 14.05 -1.64
CA PHE A 367 10.03 13.28 -1.91
C PHE A 367 11.25 13.82 -1.15
N SER A 368 11.30 15.13 -0.87
CA SER A 368 12.43 15.75 -0.17
C SER A 368 12.55 15.26 1.27
N THR A 369 11.42 15.18 1.98
CA THR A 369 11.35 14.66 3.34
C THR A 369 11.48 13.15 3.34
N ALA A 370 10.89 12.45 2.37
CA ALA A 370 11.04 11.01 2.19
C ALA A 370 12.53 10.59 2.13
N LEU A 371 13.33 11.28 1.30
CA LEU A 371 14.77 10.99 1.17
C LEU A 371 15.56 11.22 2.47
N LYS A 372 15.19 12.21 3.29
CA LYS A 372 15.82 12.43 4.61
C LYS A 372 15.53 11.26 5.57
N TYR A 373 14.33 10.68 5.51
CA TYR A 373 14.00 9.49 6.32
C TYR A 373 14.76 8.25 5.85
N PHE A 374 14.89 8.04 4.53
CA PHE A 374 15.73 6.95 4.02
C PHE A 374 17.21 7.16 4.35
N GLU A 375 17.73 8.39 4.39
CA GLU A 375 19.10 8.66 4.85
C GLU A 375 19.30 8.33 6.33
N LYS A 376 18.28 8.57 7.17
CA LYS A 376 18.30 8.08 8.57
C LYS A 376 18.30 6.55 8.58
N TYR A 377 17.47 5.90 7.77
CA TYR A 377 17.44 4.44 7.68
C TYR A 377 18.81 3.86 7.24
N GLN A 378 19.45 4.46 6.23
CA GLN A 378 20.81 4.11 5.77
C GLN A 378 21.85 4.24 6.89
N LYS A 379 21.80 5.31 7.69
CA LYS A 379 22.71 5.48 8.83
C LYS A 379 22.50 4.42 9.92
N LEU A 380 21.27 3.95 10.11
CA LEU A 380 20.93 2.93 11.10
C LEU A 380 21.24 1.50 10.61
N ALA A 381 21.30 1.28 9.29
CA ALA A 381 21.55 -0.02 8.68
C ALA A 381 22.46 0.08 7.45
N PRO A 382 23.73 0.52 7.61
CA PRO A 382 24.60 0.79 6.48
C PRO A 382 24.97 -0.45 5.67
N GLU A 383 24.86 -1.65 6.27
CA GLU A 383 25.18 -2.93 5.63
C GLU A 383 23.96 -3.67 5.08
N GLU A 384 22.75 -3.13 5.23
CA GLU A 384 21.56 -3.73 4.65
C GLU A 384 21.26 -3.17 3.25
N PRO A 385 20.76 -3.99 2.31
CA PRO A 385 20.43 -3.53 0.96
C PRO A 385 19.14 -2.70 0.91
N ASN A 386 18.13 -3.05 1.72
CA ASN A 386 16.82 -2.39 1.78
C ASN A 386 16.85 -0.85 1.86
N PRO A 387 17.62 -0.20 2.74
CA PRO A 387 17.62 1.27 2.83
C PRO A 387 18.12 1.96 1.54
N TYR A 388 19.01 1.31 0.78
CA TYR A 388 19.46 1.83 -0.52
C TYR A 388 18.44 1.54 -1.63
N ASP A 389 17.81 0.37 -1.61
CA ASP A 389 16.76 0.02 -2.56
C ASP A 389 15.53 0.93 -2.43
N SER A 390 15.01 1.14 -1.22
CA SER A 390 13.87 2.03 -0.97
C SER A 390 14.19 3.47 -1.35
N LYS A 391 15.41 3.97 -1.07
CA LYS A 391 15.84 5.29 -1.55
C LYS A 391 15.91 5.34 -3.08
N GLY A 392 16.44 4.29 -3.70
CA GLY A 392 16.53 4.16 -5.16
C GLY A 392 15.18 4.16 -5.84
N GLU A 393 14.21 3.42 -5.28
CA GLU A 393 12.81 3.40 -5.71
C GLU A 393 12.19 4.80 -5.66
N ILE A 394 12.29 5.49 -4.52
CA ILE A 394 11.69 6.82 -4.39
C ILE A 394 12.39 7.87 -5.27
N LEU A 395 13.70 7.74 -5.50
CA LEU A 395 14.40 8.55 -6.49
C LEU A 395 13.92 8.26 -7.92
N MET A 396 13.64 7.00 -8.25
CA MET A 396 13.06 6.59 -9.53
C MET A 396 11.67 7.19 -9.70
N GLU A 397 10.79 7.09 -8.70
CA GLU A 397 9.45 7.68 -8.70
C GLU A 397 9.51 9.20 -8.91
N ALA A 398 10.46 9.87 -8.26
CA ALA A 398 10.71 11.31 -8.44
C ALA A 398 11.36 11.68 -9.78
N GLY A 399 11.65 10.71 -10.66
CA GLY A 399 12.30 10.91 -11.97
C GLY A 399 13.82 11.14 -11.92
N ARG A 400 14.45 10.96 -10.75
CA ARG A 400 15.89 11.16 -10.51
C ARG A 400 16.69 9.90 -10.81
N PHE A 401 16.59 9.41 -12.05
CA PHE A 401 17.10 8.10 -12.47
C PHE A 401 18.60 7.87 -12.24
N ASN A 402 19.46 8.86 -12.48
CA ASN A 402 20.90 8.67 -12.27
C ASN A 402 21.24 8.44 -10.79
N GLU A 403 20.57 9.15 -9.88
CA GLU A 403 20.75 8.97 -8.45
C GLU A 403 20.13 7.66 -7.98
N ALA A 404 18.97 7.28 -8.54
CA ALA A 404 18.35 5.99 -8.30
C ALA A 404 19.29 4.83 -8.66
N ILE A 405 19.93 4.87 -9.83
CA ILE A 405 20.90 3.84 -10.27
C ILE A 405 22.02 3.67 -9.25
N VAL A 406 22.60 4.76 -8.75
CA VAL A 406 23.69 4.70 -7.75
C VAL A 406 23.22 3.99 -6.47
N GLN A 407 22.02 4.33 -5.98
CA GLN A 407 21.49 3.70 -4.77
C GLN A 407 21.17 2.21 -4.98
N LEU A 408 20.54 1.86 -6.10
CA LEU A 408 20.20 0.47 -6.43
C LEU A 408 21.45 -0.39 -6.66
N GLN A 409 22.51 0.17 -7.26
CA GLN A 409 23.81 -0.49 -7.37
C GLN A 409 24.44 -0.69 -6.00
N THR A 410 24.37 0.30 -5.11
CA THR A 410 24.83 0.16 -3.72
C THR A 410 24.07 -0.96 -3.00
N ALA A 411 22.75 -1.08 -3.20
CA ALA A 411 21.97 -2.20 -2.65
C ALA A 411 22.50 -3.56 -3.13
N LEU A 412 22.85 -3.69 -4.42
CA LEU A 412 23.44 -4.90 -4.98
C LEU A 412 24.88 -5.16 -4.52
N GLU A 413 25.65 -4.13 -4.17
CA GLU A 413 26.96 -4.29 -3.51
C GLU A 413 26.80 -4.87 -2.11
N LYS A 414 25.77 -4.44 -1.36
CA LYS A 414 25.45 -4.98 -0.03
C LYS A 414 24.91 -6.40 -0.10
N TRP A 415 24.05 -6.68 -1.06
CA TRP A 415 23.56 -8.03 -1.32
C TRP A 415 23.40 -8.32 -2.82
N PRO A 416 24.36 -9.06 -3.42
CA PRO A 416 24.33 -9.35 -4.86
C PRO A 416 23.11 -10.14 -5.34
N ASN A 417 22.34 -10.80 -4.47
CA ASN A 417 21.18 -11.60 -4.86
C ASN A 417 19.85 -10.90 -4.55
N PHE A 418 19.83 -9.57 -4.43
CA PHE A 418 18.62 -8.82 -4.11
C PHE A 418 17.78 -8.54 -5.38
N PRO A 419 16.64 -9.24 -5.61
CA PRO A 419 15.93 -9.20 -6.89
C PRO A 419 15.21 -7.86 -7.14
N TYR A 420 14.77 -7.18 -6.08
CA TYR A 420 14.02 -5.92 -6.16
C TYR A 420 14.82 -4.82 -6.86
N SER A 421 16.11 -4.67 -6.53
CA SER A 421 16.96 -3.66 -7.12
C SER A 421 17.31 -3.95 -8.58
N ARG A 422 17.44 -5.23 -8.97
CA ARG A 422 17.67 -5.61 -10.37
C ARG A 422 16.47 -5.27 -11.25
N SER A 423 15.26 -5.61 -10.81
CA SER A 423 14.03 -5.27 -11.53
C SER A 423 13.87 -3.76 -11.71
N ARG A 424 14.14 -2.98 -10.65
CA ARG A 424 14.12 -1.49 -10.71
C ARG A 424 15.19 -0.93 -11.64
N LEU A 425 16.40 -1.48 -11.63
CA LEU A 425 17.45 -1.10 -12.59
C LEU A 425 17.00 -1.42 -14.01
N ALA A 426 16.37 -2.56 -14.26
CA ALA A 426 15.83 -2.90 -15.56
C ALA A 426 14.75 -1.89 -16.01
N ASP A 427 13.86 -1.46 -15.12
CA ASP A 427 12.88 -0.41 -15.42
C ASP A 427 13.55 0.92 -15.78
N ILE A 428 14.52 1.36 -14.98
CA ILE A 428 15.24 2.61 -15.25
C ILE A 428 15.98 2.53 -16.60
N TYR A 429 16.71 1.44 -16.87
CA TYR A 429 17.43 1.30 -18.13
C TYR A 429 16.50 1.16 -19.33
N THR A 430 15.32 0.56 -19.14
CA THR A 430 14.25 0.53 -20.14
C THR A 430 13.79 1.93 -20.49
N GLU A 431 13.59 2.78 -19.50
CA GLU A 431 13.24 4.18 -19.74
C GLU A 431 14.34 4.96 -20.43
N LEU A 432 15.59 4.77 -20.00
CA LEU A 432 16.73 5.40 -20.64
C LEU A 432 17.03 4.85 -22.05
N GLY A 433 16.23 3.91 -22.56
CA GLY A 433 16.37 3.31 -23.90
C GLY A 433 17.52 2.31 -24.01
N ASN A 434 18.14 1.91 -22.90
CA ASN A 434 19.23 0.95 -22.86
C ASN A 434 18.71 -0.46 -22.59
N TYR A 435 18.05 -1.02 -23.61
CA TYR A 435 17.37 -2.31 -23.48
C TYR A 435 18.30 -3.49 -23.25
N ASP A 436 19.53 -3.46 -23.77
CA ASP A 436 20.52 -4.53 -23.53
C ASP A 436 20.89 -4.61 -22.04
N LYS A 437 21.14 -3.46 -21.39
CA LYS A 437 21.35 -3.44 -19.93
C LYS A 437 20.11 -3.88 -19.17
N ALA A 438 18.93 -3.42 -19.58
CA ALA A 438 17.69 -3.78 -18.93
C ALA A 438 17.46 -5.31 -18.94
N ILE A 439 17.60 -5.94 -20.11
CA ILE A 439 17.50 -7.39 -20.25
C ILE A 439 18.59 -8.11 -19.44
N GLY A 440 19.82 -7.60 -19.43
CA GLY A 440 20.91 -8.17 -18.63
C GLY A 440 20.58 -8.23 -17.13
N TYR A 441 20.03 -7.15 -16.56
CA TYR A 441 19.60 -7.16 -15.16
C TYR A 441 18.44 -8.12 -14.87
N LEU A 442 17.50 -8.29 -15.82
CA LEU A 442 16.42 -9.27 -15.68
C LEU A 442 16.93 -10.70 -15.76
N ASP A 443 17.86 -10.99 -16.66
CA ASP A 443 18.51 -12.30 -16.77
C ASP A 443 19.27 -12.65 -15.49
N GLU A 444 20.01 -11.71 -14.92
CA GLU A 444 20.66 -11.91 -13.63
C GLU A 444 19.65 -12.14 -12.49
N ALA A 445 18.52 -11.44 -12.49
CA ALA A 445 17.47 -11.62 -11.47
C ALA A 445 16.81 -13.00 -11.57
N LEU A 446 16.55 -13.46 -12.80
CA LEU A 446 15.96 -14.77 -13.09
C LEU A 446 16.90 -15.95 -12.81
N ASN A 447 18.22 -15.72 -12.76
CA ASN A 447 19.20 -16.74 -12.36
C ASN A 447 19.22 -17.03 -10.85
N VAL A 448 18.45 -16.30 -10.04
CA VAL A 448 18.29 -16.54 -8.61
C VAL A 448 17.04 -17.38 -8.36
N ASN A 449 17.09 -18.29 -7.39
CA ASN A 449 15.91 -19.06 -6.98
C ASN A 449 14.86 -18.14 -6.30
N LEU A 450 13.91 -17.64 -7.08
CA LEU A 450 12.82 -16.77 -6.64
C LEU A 450 11.51 -17.56 -6.53
N PRO A 451 10.53 -17.11 -5.71
CA PRO A 451 9.19 -17.68 -5.78
C PRO A 451 8.61 -17.54 -7.19
N GLU A 452 7.83 -18.53 -7.63
CA GLU A 452 7.29 -18.64 -9.01
C GLU A 452 6.66 -17.33 -9.50
N ILE A 453 5.82 -16.68 -8.67
CA ILE A 453 5.17 -15.41 -9.02
C ILE A 453 6.15 -14.27 -9.37
N TRP A 454 7.31 -14.23 -8.72
CA TRP A 454 8.36 -13.25 -9.03
C TRP A 454 9.04 -13.57 -10.35
N GLN A 455 9.28 -14.85 -10.64
CA GLN A 455 9.86 -15.28 -11.91
C GLN A 455 8.94 -14.89 -13.07
N THR A 456 7.66 -15.24 -12.99
CA THR A 456 6.64 -14.90 -13.99
C THR A 456 6.59 -13.38 -14.25
N ASN A 457 6.61 -12.56 -13.19
CA ASN A 457 6.60 -11.10 -13.33
C ASN A 457 7.84 -10.56 -14.05
N LEU A 458 9.04 -11.08 -13.73
CA LEU A 458 10.29 -10.66 -14.37
C LEU A 458 10.37 -11.13 -15.84
N GLU A 459 9.88 -12.33 -16.15
CA GLU A 459 9.83 -12.84 -17.53
C GLU A 459 8.86 -12.04 -18.40
N LEU A 460 7.72 -11.64 -17.82
CA LEU A 460 6.76 -10.76 -18.47
C LEU A 460 7.35 -9.36 -18.71
N GLN A 461 8.01 -8.78 -17.71
CA GLN A 461 8.75 -7.52 -17.84
C GLN A 461 9.79 -7.62 -18.97
N LYS A 462 10.54 -8.72 -19.03
CA LYS A 462 11.52 -9.00 -20.09
C LYS A 462 10.87 -9.10 -21.47
N ALA A 463 9.72 -9.78 -21.59
CA ALA A 463 9.01 -9.91 -22.85
C ALA A 463 8.57 -8.54 -23.40
N VAL A 464 8.06 -7.67 -22.53
CA VAL A 464 7.69 -6.29 -22.86
C VAL A 464 8.91 -5.49 -23.35
N ILE A 465 10.04 -5.61 -22.67
CA ILE A 465 11.29 -4.92 -23.03
C ILE A 465 11.85 -5.43 -24.37
N LEU A 466 11.90 -6.76 -24.57
CA LEU A 466 12.34 -7.38 -25.82
C LEU A 466 11.52 -6.89 -27.01
N TRP A 467 10.22 -6.75 -26.81
CA TRP A 467 9.33 -6.18 -27.81
C TRP A 467 9.68 -4.72 -28.13
N ARG A 468 9.83 -3.87 -27.11
CA ARG A 468 10.23 -2.45 -27.25
C ARG A 468 11.58 -2.30 -27.95
N PHE A 469 12.49 -3.25 -27.75
CA PHE A 469 13.78 -3.28 -28.43
C PHE A 469 13.71 -3.77 -29.88
N GLY A 470 12.53 -4.13 -30.39
CA GLY A 470 12.34 -4.63 -31.75
C GLY A 470 12.60 -6.13 -31.92
N LYS A 471 12.92 -6.87 -30.85
CA LYS A 471 13.11 -8.33 -30.84
C LYS A 471 11.76 -9.06 -30.74
N LYS A 472 10.85 -8.72 -31.67
CA LYS A 472 9.43 -9.12 -31.65
C LYS A 472 9.19 -10.62 -31.58
N GLN A 473 10.02 -11.41 -32.26
CA GLN A 473 9.90 -12.87 -32.27
C GLN A 473 10.24 -13.48 -30.90
N GLN A 474 11.31 -13.01 -30.25
CA GLN A 474 11.71 -13.48 -28.92
C GLN A 474 10.67 -13.10 -27.85
N ALA A 475 10.13 -11.88 -27.92
CA ALA A 475 9.05 -11.45 -27.04
C ALA A 475 7.80 -12.35 -27.20
N LYS A 476 7.41 -12.66 -28.44
CA LYS A 476 6.29 -13.56 -28.72
C LYS A 476 6.52 -14.96 -28.16
N GLU A 477 7.70 -15.54 -28.39
CA GLU A 477 8.06 -16.87 -27.88
C GLU A 477 8.00 -16.92 -26.36
N LEU A 478 8.53 -15.88 -25.69
CA LEU A 478 8.49 -15.77 -24.24
C LEU A 478 7.06 -15.64 -23.71
N LEU A 479 6.22 -14.79 -24.31
CA LEU A 479 4.81 -14.64 -23.90
C LEU A 479 4.01 -15.94 -24.08
N LEU A 480 4.19 -16.65 -25.19
CA LEU A 480 3.52 -17.92 -25.41
C LEU A 480 3.98 -19.00 -24.43
N ALA A 481 5.28 -19.08 -24.15
CA ALA A 481 5.82 -20.00 -23.15
C ALA A 481 5.24 -19.72 -21.75
N GLN A 482 5.08 -18.44 -21.38
CA GLN A 482 4.46 -18.05 -20.11
C GLN A 482 2.99 -18.42 -20.03
N VAL A 483 2.23 -18.22 -21.11
CA VAL A 483 0.83 -18.67 -21.20
C VAL A 483 0.74 -20.20 -21.09
N GLU A 484 1.67 -20.95 -21.68
CA GLU A 484 1.69 -22.41 -21.60
C GLU A 484 2.08 -22.93 -20.22
N ALA A 485 3.05 -22.28 -19.56
CA ALA A 485 3.50 -22.64 -18.22
C ALA A 485 2.46 -22.27 -17.15
N HIS A 486 1.76 -21.15 -17.34
CA HIS A 486 0.79 -20.59 -16.39
C HIS A 486 -0.53 -20.23 -17.08
N PRO A 487 -1.27 -21.19 -17.63
CA PRO A 487 -2.49 -20.91 -18.40
C PRO A 487 -3.63 -20.28 -17.57
N MET A 488 -3.49 -20.36 -16.25
CA MET A 488 -4.39 -19.78 -15.24
C MET A 488 -3.92 -18.41 -14.72
N SER A 489 -2.73 -17.94 -15.10
CA SER A 489 -2.27 -16.60 -14.77
C SER A 489 -3.00 -15.60 -15.66
N LEU A 490 -4.08 -15.02 -15.14
CA LEU A 490 -4.85 -14.00 -15.87
C LEU A 490 -4.04 -12.77 -16.23
N GLN A 491 -3.02 -12.44 -15.43
CA GLN A 491 -2.02 -11.44 -15.77
C GLN A 491 -1.31 -11.77 -17.08
N THR A 492 -0.77 -12.99 -17.17
CA THR A 492 -0.03 -13.46 -18.33
C THR A 492 -0.94 -13.54 -19.56
N VAL A 493 -2.16 -14.03 -19.37
CA VAL A 493 -3.17 -14.17 -20.42
C VAL A 493 -3.67 -12.81 -20.92
N ALA A 494 -3.94 -11.85 -20.03
CA ALA A 494 -4.38 -10.51 -20.40
C ALA A 494 -3.30 -9.75 -21.18
N LEU A 495 -2.07 -9.72 -20.67
CA LEU A 495 -0.97 -9.02 -21.33
C LEU A 495 -0.63 -9.65 -22.69
N ALA A 496 -0.68 -10.98 -22.81
CA ALA A 496 -0.56 -11.65 -24.10
C ALA A 496 -1.75 -11.35 -25.03
N GLY A 497 -2.97 -11.34 -24.49
CA GLY A 497 -4.20 -11.05 -25.23
C GLY A 497 -4.21 -9.65 -25.83
N GLU A 498 -3.96 -8.62 -25.02
CA GLU A 498 -3.91 -7.24 -25.48
C GLU A 498 -2.76 -6.99 -26.45
N PHE A 499 -1.62 -7.63 -26.22
CA PHE A 499 -0.51 -7.65 -27.15
C PHE A 499 -0.93 -8.16 -28.53
N PHE A 500 -1.57 -9.33 -28.63
CA PHE A 500 -2.01 -9.87 -29.92
C PHE A 500 -3.10 -9.01 -30.58
N THR A 501 -3.99 -8.40 -29.78
CA THR A 501 -5.01 -7.46 -30.28
C THR A 501 -4.35 -6.21 -30.88
N SER A 502 -3.35 -5.63 -30.23
CA SER A 502 -2.60 -4.45 -30.73
C SER A 502 -1.89 -4.71 -32.07
N GLN A 503 -1.60 -5.97 -32.38
CA GLN A 503 -0.98 -6.40 -33.63
C GLN A 503 -2.00 -6.75 -34.72
N GLY A 504 -3.28 -6.39 -34.53
CA GLY A 504 -4.35 -6.70 -35.47
C GLY A 504 -4.68 -8.20 -35.51
N LYS A 505 -4.41 -8.95 -34.43
CA LYS A 505 -4.73 -10.38 -34.31
C LYS A 505 -5.73 -10.66 -33.18
N PRO A 506 -6.92 -10.02 -33.19
CA PRO A 506 -7.91 -10.19 -32.13
C PRO A 506 -8.43 -11.63 -32.01
N GLU A 507 -8.34 -12.44 -33.07
CA GLU A 507 -8.78 -13.84 -33.04
C GLU A 507 -7.90 -14.72 -32.15
N ILE A 508 -6.60 -14.44 -32.05
CA ILE A 508 -5.69 -15.17 -31.14
C ILE A 508 -6.01 -14.81 -29.69
N THR A 509 -6.27 -13.52 -29.42
CA THR A 509 -6.72 -13.04 -28.13
C THR A 509 -8.03 -13.71 -27.71
N LYS A 510 -8.99 -13.81 -28.62
CA LYS A 510 -10.27 -14.49 -28.40
C LYS A 510 -10.07 -15.97 -28.08
N GLN A 511 -9.23 -16.68 -28.83
CA GLN A 511 -8.92 -18.10 -28.58
C GLN A 511 -8.22 -18.30 -27.23
N LEU A 512 -7.28 -17.42 -26.88
CA LEU A 512 -6.58 -17.44 -25.61
C LEU A 512 -7.57 -17.28 -24.45
N TYR A 513 -8.43 -16.27 -24.51
CA TYR A 513 -9.45 -16.01 -23.49
C TYR A 513 -10.48 -17.14 -23.39
N GLN A 514 -10.88 -17.74 -24.51
CA GLN A 514 -11.77 -18.91 -24.53
C GLN A 514 -11.13 -20.14 -23.89
N LYS A 515 -9.87 -20.44 -24.21
CA LYS A 515 -9.15 -21.57 -23.62
C LYS A 515 -8.99 -21.38 -22.10
N THR A 516 -8.58 -20.20 -21.68
CA THR A 516 -8.47 -19.84 -20.27
C THR A 516 -9.83 -19.98 -19.58
N PHE A 517 -10.92 -19.50 -20.20
CA PHE A 517 -12.29 -19.71 -19.71
C PHE A 517 -12.65 -21.19 -19.54
N GLU A 518 -12.39 -22.04 -20.53
CA GLU A 518 -12.69 -23.48 -20.47
C GLU A 518 -11.91 -24.21 -19.36
N GLU A 519 -10.68 -23.77 -19.06
CA GLU A 519 -9.89 -24.29 -17.94
C GLU A 519 -10.45 -23.80 -16.59
N PHE A 520 -10.83 -22.52 -16.50
CA PHE A 520 -11.50 -21.96 -15.32
C PHE A 520 -12.84 -22.64 -15.02
N GLU A 521 -13.67 -22.86 -16.04
CA GLU A 521 -14.99 -23.51 -15.94
C GLU A 521 -14.85 -24.89 -15.27
N LYS A 522 -13.93 -25.73 -15.75
CA LYS A 522 -13.69 -27.09 -15.21
C LYS A 522 -13.32 -27.11 -13.72
N ILE A 523 -12.66 -26.06 -13.23
CA ILE A 523 -12.18 -25.96 -11.85
C ILE A 523 -13.25 -25.32 -10.95
N ALA A 524 -13.88 -24.24 -11.40
CA ALA A 524 -14.91 -23.51 -10.66
C ALA A 524 -16.10 -24.41 -10.26
N PHE A 525 -16.47 -25.37 -11.11
CA PHE A 525 -17.51 -26.33 -10.78
C PHE A 525 -17.12 -27.34 -9.68
N ASN A 526 -15.83 -27.54 -9.41
CA ASN A 526 -15.30 -28.56 -8.50
C ASN A 526 -14.76 -28.02 -7.15
N ASP A 527 -14.62 -26.71 -6.97
CA ASP A 527 -14.10 -26.12 -5.72
C ASP A 527 -15.21 -25.81 -4.70
N LYS A 528 -14.91 -25.97 -3.41
CA LYS A 528 -15.80 -25.63 -2.28
C LYS A 528 -15.71 -24.15 -1.89
N HIS A 529 -14.76 -23.38 -2.45
CA HIS A 529 -14.55 -21.96 -2.15
C HIS A 529 -14.36 -21.14 -3.44
N PRO A 530 -15.45 -20.80 -4.17
CA PRO A 530 -15.39 -20.14 -5.49
C PRO A 530 -14.86 -18.69 -5.47
N TYR A 531 -14.64 -18.10 -4.29
CA TYR A 531 -14.17 -16.71 -4.09
C TYR A 531 -12.85 -16.39 -4.81
N ASN A 532 -11.96 -17.38 -4.99
CA ASN A 532 -10.66 -17.18 -5.65
C ASN A 532 -10.76 -16.91 -7.17
N PHE A 533 -11.95 -17.10 -7.74
CA PHE A 533 -12.17 -17.05 -9.18
C PHE A 533 -13.13 -15.92 -9.60
N ALA A 534 -13.88 -15.31 -8.67
CA ALA A 534 -14.88 -14.30 -8.98
C ALA A 534 -14.26 -13.04 -9.63
N ASP A 535 -13.31 -12.39 -8.96
CA ASP A 535 -12.64 -11.17 -9.50
C ASP A 535 -12.02 -11.40 -10.88
N ASN A 536 -11.45 -12.59 -11.03
CA ASN A 536 -10.78 -13.11 -12.21
C ASN A 536 -11.75 -13.32 -13.39
N LEU A 537 -12.93 -13.90 -13.12
CA LEU A 537 -14.00 -14.08 -14.11
C LEU A 537 -14.69 -12.77 -14.44
N ILE A 538 -14.90 -11.90 -13.45
CA ILE A 538 -15.44 -10.55 -13.65
C ILE A 538 -14.52 -9.77 -14.60
N GLY A 539 -13.22 -9.75 -14.33
CA GLY A 539 -12.23 -9.14 -15.24
C GLY A 539 -12.30 -9.74 -16.65
N LEU A 540 -12.41 -11.06 -16.78
CA LEU A 540 -12.55 -11.73 -18.08
C LEU A 540 -13.84 -11.31 -18.82
N PHE A 541 -15.00 -11.31 -18.17
CA PHE A 541 -16.28 -10.94 -18.81
C PHE A 541 -16.38 -9.43 -19.13
N LEU A 542 -15.75 -8.57 -18.32
CA LEU A 542 -15.71 -7.13 -18.56
C LEU A 542 -14.72 -6.73 -19.66
N SER A 543 -13.70 -7.56 -19.91
CA SER A 543 -12.64 -7.31 -20.88
C SER A 543 -12.83 -7.98 -22.25
N THR A 544 -13.83 -8.85 -22.42
CA THR A 544 -13.98 -9.69 -23.62
C THR A 544 -15.37 -9.61 -24.26
N ASP A 545 -15.42 -9.78 -25.59
CA ASP A 545 -16.64 -10.07 -26.36
C ASP A 545 -17.10 -11.53 -26.15
N ILE A 546 -17.07 -12.04 -24.91
CA ILE A 546 -17.69 -13.33 -24.62
C ILE A 546 -19.21 -13.13 -24.76
N PRO A 547 -19.89 -13.89 -25.64
CA PRO A 547 -21.33 -13.74 -25.84
C PRO A 547 -22.09 -13.90 -24.52
N THR A 548 -23.07 -13.04 -24.28
CA THR A 548 -23.94 -13.04 -23.10
C THR A 548 -24.51 -14.43 -22.81
N GLU A 549 -24.88 -15.17 -23.85
CA GLU A 549 -25.43 -16.53 -23.77
C GLU A 549 -24.48 -17.54 -23.08
N LYS A 550 -23.17 -17.28 -23.11
CA LYS A 550 -22.14 -18.11 -22.47
C LYS A 550 -21.74 -17.58 -21.09
N SER A 551 -21.71 -16.27 -20.90
CA SER A 551 -21.28 -15.66 -19.64
C SER A 551 -22.36 -15.69 -18.57
N LEU A 552 -23.62 -15.44 -18.94
CA LEU A 552 -24.73 -15.29 -18.01
C LEU A 552 -25.00 -16.56 -17.17
N PRO A 553 -25.12 -17.78 -17.74
CA PRO A 553 -25.40 -18.98 -16.93
C PRO A 553 -24.29 -19.31 -15.93
N VAL A 554 -23.03 -19.02 -16.29
CA VAL A 554 -21.87 -19.24 -15.41
C VAL A 554 -21.86 -18.23 -14.27
N LEU A 555 -22.10 -16.95 -14.56
CA LEU A 555 -22.19 -15.92 -13.53
C LEU A 555 -23.37 -16.17 -12.58
N GLU A 556 -24.52 -16.62 -13.10
CA GLU A 556 -25.71 -16.96 -12.30
C GLU A 556 -25.46 -18.17 -11.40
N GLU A 557 -24.83 -19.22 -11.93
CA GLU A 557 -24.47 -20.42 -11.16
C GLU A 557 -23.40 -20.13 -10.11
N ILE A 558 -22.42 -19.29 -10.42
CA ILE A 558 -21.46 -18.83 -9.42
C ILE A 558 -22.23 -18.04 -8.37
N ALA A 559 -23.08 -17.09 -8.76
CA ALA A 559 -23.84 -16.24 -7.84
C ALA A 559 -24.82 -17.00 -6.95
N SER A 560 -25.43 -18.07 -7.44
CA SER A 560 -26.35 -18.92 -6.67
C SER A 560 -25.66 -19.61 -5.49
N ARG A 561 -24.33 -19.79 -5.56
CA ARG A 561 -23.51 -20.38 -4.49
C ARG A 561 -23.11 -19.38 -3.40
N TYR A 562 -23.41 -18.08 -3.57
CA TYR A 562 -23.17 -17.06 -2.55
C TYR A 562 -24.46 -16.85 -1.74
N GLN A 563 -24.41 -17.17 -0.45
CA GLN A 563 -25.52 -16.94 0.49
C GLN A 563 -25.27 -15.75 1.43
N ASP A 564 -24.05 -15.21 1.45
CA ASP A 564 -23.63 -14.13 2.36
C ASP A 564 -23.44 -12.79 1.62
N LYS A 565 -23.63 -11.67 2.33
CA LYS A 565 -23.35 -10.30 1.86
C LYS A 565 -21.84 -9.99 1.86
N THR A 566 -21.03 -10.83 1.21
CA THR A 566 -19.58 -10.60 1.10
C THR A 566 -19.23 -9.67 -0.06
N MET A 567 -17.99 -9.18 -0.07
CA MET A 567 -17.43 -8.35 -1.13
C MET A 567 -17.59 -8.99 -2.51
N GLU A 568 -17.21 -10.26 -2.60
CA GLU A 568 -17.20 -11.04 -3.84
C GLU A 568 -18.61 -11.31 -4.36
N ALA A 569 -19.58 -11.54 -3.47
CA ALA A 569 -20.97 -11.74 -3.85
C ALA A 569 -21.52 -10.50 -4.55
N THR A 570 -21.20 -9.31 -4.06
CA THR A 570 -21.70 -8.06 -4.63
C THR A 570 -20.94 -7.66 -5.90
N LEU A 571 -19.62 -7.87 -5.99
CA LEU A 571 -18.87 -7.69 -7.24
C LEU A 571 -19.40 -8.59 -8.36
N LEU A 572 -19.83 -9.80 -8.00
CA LEU A 572 -20.45 -10.74 -8.92
C LEU A 572 -21.87 -10.33 -9.32
N GLN A 573 -22.69 -9.84 -8.39
CA GLN A 573 -24.00 -9.23 -8.72
C GLN A 573 -23.84 -8.02 -9.64
N PHE A 574 -22.78 -7.23 -9.45
CA PHE A 574 -22.43 -6.11 -10.31
C PHE A 574 -22.06 -6.57 -11.74
N ALA A 575 -21.22 -7.60 -11.87
CA ALA A 575 -20.89 -8.18 -13.17
C ALA A 575 -22.10 -8.82 -13.86
N LEU A 576 -22.97 -9.50 -13.11
CA LEU A 576 -24.25 -10.00 -13.60
C LEU A 576 -25.13 -8.86 -14.14
N SER A 577 -25.24 -7.76 -13.40
CA SER A 577 -26.04 -6.60 -13.81
C SER A 577 -25.50 -5.98 -15.11
N LEU A 578 -24.18 -5.93 -15.29
CA LEU A 578 -23.53 -5.50 -16.55
C LEU A 578 -23.85 -6.43 -17.72
N VAL A 579 -23.77 -7.74 -17.51
CA VAL A 579 -24.08 -8.73 -18.56
C VAL A 579 -25.57 -8.72 -18.91
N GLU A 580 -26.45 -8.63 -17.92
CA GLU A 580 -27.90 -8.49 -18.11
C GLU A 580 -28.26 -7.17 -18.81
N LEU A 581 -27.58 -6.06 -18.49
CA LEU A 581 -27.74 -4.78 -19.19
C LEU A 581 -27.39 -4.91 -20.67
N ARG A 582 -26.26 -5.56 -20.99
CA ARG A 582 -25.85 -5.85 -22.38
C ARG A 582 -26.81 -6.82 -23.10
N ALA A 583 -27.46 -7.71 -22.36
CA ALA A 583 -28.46 -8.64 -22.86
C ALA A 583 -29.82 -7.98 -23.16
N GLY A 584 -30.06 -6.78 -22.61
CA GLY A 584 -31.36 -6.12 -22.65
C GLY A 584 -32.37 -6.65 -21.62
N ASN A 585 -31.91 -7.29 -20.55
CA ASN A 585 -32.75 -7.86 -19.48
C ASN A 585 -33.05 -6.83 -18.37
N TYR A 586 -33.62 -5.68 -18.74
CA TYR A 586 -33.65 -4.46 -17.90
C TYR A 586 -34.42 -4.57 -16.58
N GLN A 587 -35.43 -5.43 -16.51
CA GLN A 587 -36.22 -5.62 -15.29
C GLN A 587 -35.38 -6.27 -14.16
N ASN A 588 -34.52 -7.21 -14.51
CA ASN A 588 -33.57 -7.82 -13.58
C ASN A 588 -32.53 -6.79 -13.08
N VAL A 589 -32.07 -5.90 -13.97
CA VAL A 589 -31.12 -4.84 -13.62
C VAL A 589 -31.73 -3.88 -12.59
N SER A 590 -32.99 -3.45 -12.75
CA SER A 590 -33.68 -2.57 -11.81
C SER A 590 -33.85 -3.18 -10.41
N GLU A 591 -34.26 -4.46 -10.34
CA GLU A 591 -34.41 -5.20 -9.08
C GLU A 591 -33.05 -5.40 -8.39
N ARG A 592 -31.99 -5.71 -9.16
CA ARG A 592 -30.63 -5.87 -8.63
C ARG A 592 -30.00 -4.54 -8.21
N ILE A 593 -30.23 -3.43 -8.92
CA ILE A 593 -29.64 -2.11 -8.62
C ILE A 593 -30.14 -1.56 -7.27
N ALA A 594 -31.39 -1.81 -6.89
CA ALA A 594 -31.93 -1.35 -5.61
C ALA A 594 -31.21 -1.98 -4.40
N ASP A 595 -30.89 -3.28 -4.47
CA ASP A 595 -30.11 -3.99 -3.46
C ASP A 595 -28.59 -3.77 -3.62
N CYS A 596 -28.12 -3.64 -4.87
CA CYS A 596 -26.72 -3.41 -5.19
C CYS A 596 -26.27 -2.02 -4.79
N THR A 597 -27.06 -0.94 -4.93
CA THR A 597 -26.58 0.39 -4.54
C THR A 597 -26.14 0.42 -3.07
N THR A 598 -26.95 -0.07 -2.14
CA THR A 598 -26.55 -0.12 -0.72
C THR A 598 -25.26 -0.94 -0.48
N ASN A 599 -25.11 -2.12 -1.09
CA ASN A 599 -23.95 -3.01 -0.85
C ASN A 599 -22.71 -2.68 -1.74
N LEU A 600 -22.91 -2.23 -2.98
CA LEU A 600 -21.90 -1.75 -3.93
C LEU A 600 -21.25 -0.46 -3.39
N PHE A 601 -22.02 0.41 -2.72
CA PHE A 601 -21.45 1.58 -2.05
C PHE A 601 -20.69 1.23 -0.79
N GLU A 602 -21.16 0.27 0.03
CA GLU A 602 -20.32 -0.28 1.12
C GLU A 602 -19.01 -0.85 0.55
N LEU A 603 -19.07 -1.49 -0.62
CA LEU A 603 -17.88 -1.99 -1.31
C LEU A 603 -16.97 -0.95 -1.95
N LEU A 604 -17.50 0.13 -2.50
CA LEU A 604 -16.72 1.27 -2.99
C LEU A 604 -16.00 1.98 -1.83
N VAL A 605 -16.54 1.85 -0.62
CA VAL A 605 -15.97 2.39 0.62
C VAL A 605 -14.90 1.46 1.21
N MET A 606 -15.10 0.14 1.10
CA MET A 606 -14.18 -0.92 1.55
C MET A 606 -13.01 -1.11 0.57
N ASN A 607 -13.28 -1.03 -0.73
CA ASN A 607 -12.33 -1.25 -1.81
C ASN A 607 -11.80 0.09 -2.35
N ARG A 608 -11.01 0.79 -1.53
CA ARG A 608 -10.26 2.03 -1.90
C ARG A 608 -9.10 1.77 -2.88
N LYS A 609 -9.17 0.67 -3.60
CA LYS A 609 -8.03 -0.04 -4.17
C LYS A 609 -8.24 -0.27 -5.67
N SER A 610 -9.43 -0.71 -6.10
CA SER A 610 -9.77 -0.68 -7.52
C SER A 610 -9.91 0.78 -7.96
N GLY A 611 -9.11 1.21 -8.94
CA GLY A 611 -9.44 2.38 -9.73
C GLY A 611 -10.89 2.24 -10.22
N TRP A 612 -11.60 3.36 -10.32
CA TRP A 612 -13.01 3.40 -10.69
C TRP A 612 -13.31 2.77 -12.06
N GLY A 613 -12.32 2.29 -12.82
CA GLY A 613 -12.48 1.81 -14.19
C GLY A 613 -13.69 0.90 -14.42
N SER A 614 -13.89 -0.16 -13.61
CA SER A 614 -15.00 -1.12 -13.83
C SER A 614 -16.34 -0.53 -13.48
N GLN A 615 -16.39 0.12 -12.33
CA GLN A 615 -17.59 0.68 -11.74
C GLN A 615 -18.04 1.89 -12.55
N TRP A 616 -17.10 2.72 -12.98
CA TRP A 616 -17.30 3.85 -13.86
C TRP A 616 -17.76 3.44 -15.25
N LYS A 617 -17.23 2.35 -15.81
CA LYS A 617 -17.74 1.82 -17.06
C LYS A 617 -19.20 1.38 -16.97
N PHE A 618 -19.62 0.79 -15.84
CA PHE A 618 -21.05 0.54 -15.61
C PHE A 618 -21.84 1.84 -15.52
N VAL A 619 -21.32 2.87 -14.84
CA VAL A 619 -21.96 4.18 -14.83
C VAL A 619 -22.12 4.70 -16.26
N GLN A 620 -21.04 4.78 -17.03
CA GLN A 620 -21.03 5.20 -18.43
C GLN A 620 -22.00 4.38 -19.29
N GLU A 621 -21.98 3.05 -19.19
CA GLU A 621 -22.90 2.17 -19.92
C GLU A 621 -24.35 2.42 -19.46
N SER A 622 -24.61 2.54 -18.15
CA SER A 622 -25.95 2.72 -17.58
C SER A 622 -26.59 4.09 -17.81
N VAL A 623 -25.78 5.13 -18.09
CA VAL A 623 -26.25 6.53 -18.14
C VAL A 623 -27.20 6.84 -19.30
N ASN A 624 -27.21 6.02 -20.34
CA ASN A 624 -28.12 6.18 -21.47
C ASN A 624 -29.47 5.48 -21.29
N TYR A 625 -29.70 4.80 -20.16
CA TYR A 625 -30.87 3.93 -19.99
C TYR A 625 -31.94 4.53 -19.07
N GLU A 626 -33.17 4.56 -19.58
CA GLU A 626 -34.38 4.91 -18.86
C GLU A 626 -35.39 3.76 -18.95
N SER A 627 -35.99 3.36 -17.84
CA SER A 627 -37.10 2.39 -17.78
C SER A 627 -38.16 2.85 -16.79
N ASP A 628 -39.44 2.85 -17.18
CA ASP A 628 -40.59 3.19 -16.33
C ASP A 628 -40.41 4.45 -15.45
N GLY A 629 -39.79 5.51 -15.99
CA GLY A 629 -39.58 6.78 -15.28
C GLY A 629 -38.46 6.76 -14.23
N VAL A 630 -37.64 5.70 -14.21
CA VAL A 630 -36.46 5.55 -13.35
C VAL A 630 -35.20 5.73 -14.19
N SER A 631 -34.35 6.68 -13.80
CA SER A 631 -33.02 6.89 -14.37
C SER A 631 -31.97 6.23 -13.48
N VAL A 632 -31.23 5.26 -14.03
CA VAL A 632 -30.16 4.55 -13.32
C VAL A 632 -29.04 5.52 -12.91
N ALA A 633 -28.67 6.45 -13.80
CA ALA A 633 -27.69 7.49 -13.51
C ALA A 633 -28.10 8.38 -12.32
N LYS A 634 -29.38 8.72 -12.23
CA LYS A 634 -29.91 9.53 -11.13
C LYS A 634 -29.83 8.78 -9.80
N ILE A 635 -30.29 7.52 -9.76
CA ILE A 635 -30.20 6.68 -8.54
C ILE A 635 -28.74 6.56 -8.10
N PHE A 636 -27.84 6.29 -9.04
CA PHE A 636 -26.42 6.10 -8.75
C PHE A 636 -25.78 7.39 -8.21
N SER A 637 -26.03 8.53 -8.87
CA SER A 637 -25.52 9.83 -8.44
C SER A 637 -26.05 10.25 -7.07
N ASP A 638 -27.36 10.15 -6.84
CA ASP A 638 -27.96 10.56 -5.57
C ASP A 638 -27.41 9.73 -4.41
N SER A 639 -27.21 8.43 -4.64
CA SER A 639 -26.63 7.54 -3.64
C SER A 639 -25.14 7.81 -3.41
N LEU A 640 -24.33 8.05 -4.46
CA LEU A 640 -22.94 8.49 -4.31
C LEU A 640 -22.82 9.75 -3.47
N LEU A 641 -23.70 10.73 -3.70
CA LEU A 641 -23.70 11.98 -2.97
C LEU A 641 -24.10 11.80 -1.50
N GLU A 642 -25.12 10.98 -1.22
CA GLU A 642 -25.53 10.65 0.15
C GLU A 642 -24.40 9.95 0.91
N GLN A 643 -23.77 8.95 0.29
CA GLN A 643 -22.68 8.18 0.88
C GLN A 643 -21.41 9.00 1.05
N GLY A 644 -21.07 9.82 0.06
CA GLY A 644 -19.97 10.78 0.12
C GLY A 644 -20.10 11.69 1.33
N LYS A 645 -21.29 12.27 1.55
CA LYS A 645 -21.57 13.11 2.73
C LYS A 645 -21.54 12.32 4.04
N ARG A 646 -22.17 11.13 4.07
CA ARG A 646 -22.21 10.26 5.26
C ARG A 646 -20.82 9.88 5.73
N LEU A 647 -19.93 9.59 4.78
CA LEU A 647 -18.58 9.07 5.02
C LEU A 647 -17.49 10.13 4.94
N LYS A 648 -17.86 11.37 4.63
CA LYS A 648 -16.94 12.50 4.38
C LYS A 648 -15.90 12.17 3.30
N ARG A 649 -16.35 11.55 2.20
CA ARG A 649 -15.53 11.14 1.05
C ARG A 649 -15.81 12.05 -0.14
N LYS A 650 -14.93 13.05 -0.34
CA LYS A 650 -15.06 14.06 -1.40
C LYS A 650 -15.01 13.46 -2.80
N ASP A 651 -14.20 12.42 -3.01
CA ASP A 651 -14.14 11.69 -4.27
C ASP A 651 -15.49 11.07 -4.65
N LEU A 652 -16.27 10.53 -3.70
CA LEU A 652 -17.62 10.04 -3.98
C LEU A 652 -18.59 11.18 -4.34
N GLU A 653 -18.48 12.31 -3.66
CA GLU A 653 -19.27 13.50 -4.00
C GLU A 653 -18.95 13.97 -5.43
N VAL A 654 -17.67 14.03 -5.79
CA VAL A 654 -17.21 14.43 -7.13
C VAL A 654 -17.70 13.46 -8.19
N MET A 655 -17.60 12.14 -7.94
CA MET A 655 -18.13 11.14 -8.86
C MET A 655 -19.65 11.24 -9.05
N ALA A 656 -20.40 11.64 -8.01
CA ALA A 656 -21.83 11.91 -8.13
C ALA A 656 -22.11 13.06 -9.11
N HIS A 657 -21.32 14.13 -9.03
CA HIS A 657 -21.38 15.28 -9.94
C HIS A 657 -20.98 14.87 -11.37
N TYR A 658 -19.94 14.05 -11.53
CA TYR A 658 -19.54 13.55 -12.86
C TYR A 658 -20.63 12.66 -13.48
N THR A 659 -21.29 11.80 -12.68
CA THR A 659 -22.41 10.98 -13.16
C THR A 659 -23.59 11.84 -13.62
N ARG A 660 -23.89 12.94 -12.91
CA ARG A 660 -24.92 13.90 -13.33
C ARG A 660 -24.54 14.61 -14.62
N ALA A 661 -23.30 15.06 -14.73
CA ALA A 661 -22.81 15.70 -15.95
C ALA A 661 -22.93 14.76 -17.16
N LEU A 662 -22.51 13.50 -17.00
CA LEU A 662 -22.61 12.49 -18.04
C LEU A 662 -24.08 12.23 -18.46
N TYR A 663 -25.01 12.17 -17.50
CA TYR A 663 -26.45 12.03 -17.78
C TYR A 663 -27.03 13.26 -18.50
N LEU A 664 -26.66 14.47 -18.07
CA LEU A 664 -27.08 15.68 -18.76
C LEU A 664 -26.56 15.72 -20.20
N SER A 665 -25.35 15.23 -20.44
CA SER A 665 -24.77 15.13 -21.79
C SER A 665 -25.56 14.14 -22.66
N SER A 666 -25.92 12.96 -22.12
CA SER A 666 -26.60 11.91 -22.90
C SER A 666 -28.06 12.21 -23.24
N THR A 667 -28.80 12.89 -22.36
CA THR A 667 -30.23 13.20 -22.57
C THR A 667 -30.47 14.48 -23.37
N GLY A 668 -29.43 15.08 -23.97
CA GLY A 668 -29.54 16.36 -24.67
C GLY A 668 -29.82 17.54 -23.74
N GLY A 669 -29.37 17.47 -22.49
CA GLY A 669 -29.49 18.53 -21.50
C GLY A 669 -28.74 19.82 -21.88
N ASN A 670 -29.01 20.92 -21.16
CA ASN A 670 -28.31 22.19 -21.38
C ASN A 670 -26.82 22.04 -21.02
N LYS A 671 -25.93 22.21 -22.01
CA LYS A 671 -24.46 22.21 -21.88
C LYS A 671 -23.97 23.03 -20.69
N GLU A 672 -24.57 24.20 -20.43
CA GLU A 672 -24.19 25.06 -19.29
C GLU A 672 -24.39 24.36 -17.94
N LYS A 673 -25.45 23.55 -17.79
CA LYS A 673 -25.71 22.81 -16.56
C LYS A 673 -24.70 21.68 -16.37
N MET A 674 -24.36 20.98 -17.45
CA MET A 674 -23.32 19.95 -17.42
C MET A 674 -21.97 20.55 -17.03
N GLU A 675 -21.55 21.64 -17.67
CA GLU A 675 -20.27 22.30 -17.34
C GLU A 675 -20.27 22.86 -15.91
N ALA A 676 -21.43 23.34 -15.42
CA ALA A 676 -21.57 23.79 -14.04
C ALA A 676 -21.35 22.67 -12.99
N GLU A 677 -21.75 21.42 -13.28
CA GLU A 677 -21.47 20.28 -12.40
C GLU A 677 -19.95 20.10 -12.23
N PHE A 678 -19.17 20.13 -13.31
CA PHE A 678 -17.71 20.03 -13.28
C PHE A 678 -17.05 21.21 -12.57
N ILE A 679 -17.42 22.44 -12.95
CA ILE A 679 -16.83 23.67 -12.38
C ILE A 679 -17.08 23.75 -10.87
N SER A 680 -18.25 23.30 -10.39
CA SER A 680 -18.57 23.26 -8.96
C SER A 680 -17.60 22.40 -8.15
N GLN A 681 -17.02 21.37 -8.78
CA GLN A 681 -16.03 20.47 -8.19
C GLN A 681 -14.59 20.90 -8.48
N GLY A 682 -14.39 22.07 -9.10
CA GLY A 682 -13.06 22.53 -9.52
C GLY A 682 -12.50 21.78 -10.71
N THR A 683 -13.33 21.05 -11.46
CA THR A 683 -12.92 20.29 -12.64
C THR A 683 -13.06 21.18 -13.88
N PRO A 684 -12.01 21.34 -14.70
CA PRO A 684 -12.17 21.93 -16.02
C PRO A 684 -13.05 21.02 -16.86
N PRO A 685 -14.15 21.53 -17.45
CA PRO A 685 -14.90 20.75 -18.43
C PRO A 685 -13.96 20.24 -19.53
N GLU A 686 -14.13 18.99 -19.98
CA GLU A 686 -13.29 18.40 -21.03
C GLU A 686 -13.26 19.23 -22.32
N THR A 687 -14.36 19.92 -22.62
CA THR A 687 -14.51 20.87 -23.74
C THR A 687 -13.50 22.02 -23.69
N THR A 688 -12.92 22.33 -22.53
CA THR A 688 -11.88 23.37 -22.37
C THR A 688 -10.47 22.85 -22.64
N TRP A 689 -10.26 21.53 -22.58
CA TRP A 689 -8.95 20.93 -22.81
C TRP A 689 -8.62 20.87 -24.30
N TRP A 690 -7.35 21.15 -24.60
CA TRP A 690 -6.76 20.89 -25.91
C TRP A 690 -5.61 19.91 -25.74
N VAL A 691 -5.46 19.00 -26.69
CA VAL A 691 -4.43 17.96 -26.67
C VAL A 691 -3.61 17.91 -27.95
N VAL A 692 -2.36 17.48 -27.86
CA VAL A 692 -1.47 17.25 -29.01
C VAL A 692 -0.65 15.98 -28.80
N GLY A 693 -0.49 15.21 -29.87
CA GLY A 693 0.09 13.86 -29.86
C GLY A 693 -0.59 12.98 -30.90
N PRO A 694 -0.51 11.63 -30.80
CA PRO A 694 0.39 10.88 -29.92
C PRO A 694 1.80 10.81 -30.54
N TYR A 695 2.81 11.23 -29.80
CA TYR A 695 4.21 11.11 -30.22
C TYR A 695 4.72 9.69 -29.95
N PRO A 696 5.19 8.94 -30.97
CA PRO A 696 5.70 7.59 -30.77
C PRO A 696 7.02 7.58 -30.00
N VAL A 697 7.13 6.65 -29.05
CA VAL A 697 8.24 6.47 -28.11
C VAL A 697 9.18 5.35 -28.59
N ASP A 698 9.61 5.40 -29.86
CA ASP A 698 10.51 4.38 -30.41
C ASP A 698 11.94 4.59 -29.92
N GLY A 699 12.43 3.73 -29.03
CA GLY A 699 13.85 3.72 -28.63
C GLY A 699 14.27 4.80 -27.64
N VAL A 700 13.36 5.67 -27.20
CA VAL A 700 13.61 6.79 -26.26
C VAL A 700 12.68 6.70 -25.06
N SER A 701 12.95 7.43 -23.97
CA SER A 701 12.01 7.54 -22.83
C SER A 701 10.77 8.33 -23.24
N GLY A 702 9.57 7.89 -22.88
CA GLY A 702 8.39 8.74 -23.00
C GLY A 702 8.40 9.86 -21.95
N PHE A 703 8.94 9.56 -20.77
CA PHE A 703 8.91 10.45 -19.61
C PHE A 703 9.95 11.58 -19.72
N THR A 704 11.22 11.24 -19.94
CA THR A 704 12.32 12.23 -19.90
C THR A 704 12.61 12.89 -21.24
N TYR A 705 12.25 12.26 -22.37
CA TYR A 705 12.49 12.85 -23.68
C TYR A 705 11.51 14.00 -23.91
N ALA A 706 12.03 15.18 -24.26
CA ALA A 706 11.22 16.35 -24.58
C ALA A 706 10.64 16.19 -26.00
N PHE A 707 9.32 16.16 -26.10
CA PHE A 707 8.62 16.26 -27.38
C PHE A 707 8.07 17.68 -27.52
N PRO A 708 7.86 18.19 -28.75
CA PRO A 708 7.01 19.35 -28.90
C PRO A 708 5.66 19.07 -28.19
N PRO A 709 5.09 20.03 -27.46
CA PRO A 709 5.38 21.45 -27.49
C PRO A 709 6.35 21.94 -26.38
N GLU A 710 6.97 21.07 -25.57
CA GLU A 710 7.75 21.46 -24.37
C GLU A 710 8.69 22.67 -24.63
N GLY A 711 8.44 23.78 -23.93
CA GLY A 711 9.22 25.03 -23.98
C GLY A 711 8.97 25.89 -25.23
N LYS A 712 8.01 25.55 -26.09
CA LYS A 712 7.65 26.26 -27.32
C LYS A 712 6.14 26.19 -27.58
N GLU A 713 5.31 26.24 -26.55
CA GLU A 713 3.87 26.04 -26.66
C GLU A 713 3.23 27.18 -27.47
N ASN A 714 2.64 26.81 -28.61
CA ASN A 714 1.82 27.69 -29.42
C ASN A 714 0.67 26.88 -30.02
N ILE A 715 -0.56 27.21 -29.64
CA ILE A 715 -1.74 26.45 -30.05
C ILE A 715 -2.01 26.54 -31.56
N LEU A 716 -1.55 27.60 -32.22
CA LEU A 716 -1.73 27.84 -33.66
C LEU A 716 -0.64 27.18 -34.52
N LYS A 717 0.37 26.57 -33.91
CA LYS A 717 1.53 26.04 -34.62
C LYS A 717 1.40 24.53 -34.83
N GLU A 718 1.72 24.09 -36.04
CA GLU A 718 1.98 22.68 -36.32
C GLU A 718 3.39 22.29 -35.86
N TYR A 719 3.49 21.15 -35.18
CA TYR A 719 4.74 20.57 -34.73
C TYR A 719 5.16 19.42 -35.65
N GLN A 720 6.38 19.46 -36.15
CA GLN A 720 6.93 18.39 -36.96
C GLN A 720 7.73 17.42 -36.10
N TYR A 721 7.41 16.13 -36.15
CA TYR A 721 8.17 15.06 -35.49
C TYR A 721 8.21 13.81 -36.37
N LYS A 722 9.41 13.27 -36.61
CA LYS A 722 9.67 12.10 -37.49
C LYS A 722 8.93 12.17 -38.84
N GLY A 723 8.86 13.35 -39.46
CA GLY A 723 8.21 13.54 -40.76
C GLY A 723 6.68 13.58 -40.73
N LYS A 724 6.05 13.46 -39.56
CA LYS A 724 4.61 13.71 -39.35
C LYS A 724 4.37 15.09 -38.74
N LEU A 725 3.22 15.68 -39.06
CA LEU A 725 2.73 16.92 -38.48
C LEU A 725 1.75 16.60 -37.35
N TYR A 726 1.88 17.34 -36.26
CA TYR A 726 1.06 17.24 -35.06
C TYR A 726 0.51 18.62 -34.76
N GLN A 727 -0.78 18.72 -34.54
CA GLN A 727 -1.45 19.98 -34.21
C GLN A 727 -2.30 19.79 -32.97
N TRP A 728 -2.52 20.86 -32.24
CA TRP A 728 -3.44 20.83 -31.12
C TRP A 728 -4.87 20.66 -31.63
N GLN A 729 -5.66 19.88 -30.90
CA GLN A 729 -7.08 19.65 -31.15
C GLN A 729 -7.86 19.67 -29.84
N PRO A 730 -9.18 19.97 -29.85
CA PRO A 730 -10.04 19.80 -28.69
C PRO A 730 -9.94 18.37 -28.15
N ALA A 731 -9.98 18.21 -26.83
CA ALA A 731 -9.95 16.91 -26.16
C ALA A 731 -11.34 16.25 -26.12
N ASP A 732 -12.04 16.23 -27.26
CA ASP A 732 -13.38 15.64 -27.38
C ASP A 732 -13.27 14.13 -27.60
N ASP A 733 -13.60 13.35 -26.58
CA ASP A 733 -13.67 11.88 -26.64
C ASP A 733 -15.12 11.35 -26.77
N GLY A 734 -16.10 12.26 -26.90
CA GLY A 734 -17.52 11.92 -26.99
C GLY A 734 -18.19 11.56 -25.66
N LEU A 735 -17.48 11.65 -24.54
CA LEU A 735 -18.02 11.55 -23.19
C LEU A 735 -17.86 12.89 -22.46
N SER A 736 -18.49 13.02 -21.30
CA SER A 736 -18.36 14.19 -20.45
C SER A 736 -18.44 13.67 -19.02
N ASP A 737 -17.31 13.15 -18.56
CA ASP A 737 -17.22 12.27 -17.40
C ASP A 737 -16.08 12.69 -16.44
N GLY A 738 -15.42 13.81 -16.74
CA GLY A 738 -14.33 14.43 -16.00
C GLY A 738 -12.95 13.83 -16.28
N TYR A 739 -12.85 12.82 -17.15
CA TYR A 739 -11.62 12.13 -17.50
C TYR A 739 -11.25 12.41 -18.96
N VAL A 740 -10.08 13.00 -19.19
CA VAL A 740 -9.62 13.22 -20.57
C VAL A 740 -9.07 11.92 -21.13
N ASN A 741 -9.83 11.23 -21.99
CA ASN A 741 -9.46 9.93 -22.55
C ASN A 741 -8.59 10.07 -23.82
N LEU A 742 -7.28 10.21 -23.63
CA LEU A 742 -6.31 10.36 -24.72
C LEU A 742 -6.31 9.16 -25.68
N LYS A 743 -6.61 7.95 -25.17
CA LYS A 743 -6.75 6.74 -25.98
C LYS A 743 -7.92 6.82 -26.96
N ALA A 744 -9.07 7.35 -26.52
CA ALA A 744 -10.25 7.55 -27.38
C ALA A 744 -9.99 8.64 -28.43
N ILE A 745 -9.30 9.72 -28.04
CA ILE A 745 -8.98 10.85 -28.92
C ILE A 745 -7.97 10.48 -30.02
N PHE A 746 -6.94 9.71 -29.70
CA PHE A 746 -5.82 9.43 -30.60
C PHE A 746 -5.81 8.02 -31.22
N ASP A 747 -6.90 7.27 -31.08
CA ASP A 747 -7.08 5.90 -31.59
C ASP A 747 -5.96 4.92 -31.15
N LYS A 748 -6.09 4.40 -29.91
CA LYS A 748 -5.31 3.30 -29.31
C LYS A 748 -3.81 3.28 -29.65
N SER A 749 -3.08 4.31 -29.22
CA SER A 749 -1.64 4.42 -29.41
C SER A 749 -0.87 4.04 -28.14
N VAL A 750 -0.48 2.77 -28.03
CA VAL A 750 0.47 2.29 -27.00
C VAL A 750 1.87 2.85 -27.29
N TRP A 751 2.72 3.01 -26.28
CA TRP A 751 4.09 3.53 -26.43
C TRP A 751 4.13 4.92 -27.03
N SER A 752 3.32 5.81 -26.46
CA SER A 752 3.12 7.17 -26.97
C SER A 752 3.18 8.21 -25.87
N VAL A 753 3.32 9.48 -26.27
CA VAL A 753 3.25 10.64 -25.38
C VAL A 753 2.28 11.64 -25.97
N ALA A 754 1.50 12.28 -25.12
CA ALA A 754 0.62 13.38 -25.50
C ALA A 754 0.67 14.43 -24.41
N TYR A 755 0.27 15.63 -24.82
CA TYR A 755 0.16 16.77 -23.95
C TYR A 755 -1.27 17.24 -23.93
N GLY A 756 -1.74 17.62 -22.74
CA GLY A 756 -2.95 18.38 -22.53
C GLY A 756 -2.63 19.79 -22.07
N THR A 757 -3.43 20.77 -22.47
CA THR A 757 -3.34 22.13 -21.96
C THR A 757 -4.72 22.74 -21.70
N VAL A 758 -4.79 23.55 -20.65
CA VAL A 758 -5.95 24.34 -20.24
C VAL A 758 -5.47 25.62 -19.54
N TYR A 759 -6.28 26.66 -19.54
CA TYR A 759 -6.00 27.89 -18.79
C TYR A 759 -6.92 28.01 -17.58
N ILE A 760 -6.34 28.36 -16.44
CA ILE A 760 -7.05 28.65 -15.20
C ILE A 760 -7.06 30.15 -14.99
N TYR A 761 -8.23 30.77 -15.03
CA TYR A 761 -8.36 32.17 -14.66
C TYR A 761 -8.54 32.32 -13.15
N SER A 762 -7.71 33.17 -12.54
CA SER A 762 -7.83 33.56 -11.13
C SER A 762 -8.08 35.07 -11.00
N PRO A 763 -9.08 35.52 -10.23
CA PRO A 763 -9.37 36.95 -10.09
C PRO A 763 -8.33 37.69 -9.24
N ASP A 764 -7.57 36.98 -8.41
CA ASP A 764 -6.63 37.49 -7.41
C ASP A 764 -5.54 36.43 -7.13
N LEU A 765 -4.59 36.74 -6.24
CA LEU A 765 -3.53 35.82 -5.88
C LEU A 765 -4.07 34.77 -4.90
N ARG A 766 -4.13 33.48 -5.29
CA ARG A 766 -4.67 32.41 -4.44
C ARG A 766 -3.74 31.23 -4.33
N LYS A 767 -3.60 30.73 -3.11
CA LYS A 767 -3.04 29.40 -2.85
C LYS A 767 -4.14 28.36 -3.10
N VAL A 768 -3.86 27.38 -3.93
CA VAL A 768 -4.81 26.33 -4.34
C VAL A 768 -4.13 24.96 -4.30
N GLN A 769 -4.93 23.90 -4.40
CA GLN A 769 -4.47 22.55 -4.67
C GLN A 769 -4.86 22.13 -6.08
N ILE A 770 -3.85 21.82 -6.90
CA ILE A 770 -4.02 21.04 -8.11
C ILE A 770 -4.10 19.57 -7.69
N ARG A 771 -5.17 18.89 -8.09
CA ARG A 771 -5.42 17.48 -7.80
C ARG A 771 -5.44 16.70 -9.11
N LEU A 772 -4.65 15.63 -9.17
CA LEU A 772 -4.32 14.93 -10.40
C LEU A 772 -4.52 13.43 -10.21
N GLY A 773 -4.92 12.78 -11.29
CA GLY A 773 -4.91 11.33 -11.41
C GLY A 773 -4.56 10.97 -12.82
N THR A 774 -3.36 10.48 -13.08
CA THR A 774 -2.95 10.13 -14.45
C THR A 774 -2.71 8.65 -14.59
N ASP A 775 -3.03 8.14 -15.78
CA ASP A 775 -2.51 6.86 -16.22
C ASP A 775 -1.04 7.04 -16.52
N GLU A 776 -0.23 6.09 -16.04
CA GLU A 776 1.21 6.06 -16.28
C GLU A 776 1.94 7.31 -15.75
N ALA A 777 3.20 7.48 -16.19
CA ALA A 777 4.04 8.59 -15.76
C ALA A 777 3.54 9.94 -16.31
N CYS A 778 3.62 10.98 -15.48
CA CYS A 778 3.13 12.32 -15.78
C CYS A 778 4.11 13.42 -15.37
N ARG A 779 4.11 14.54 -16.12
CA ARG A 779 4.78 15.80 -15.76
C ARG A 779 3.79 16.96 -15.92
N VAL A 780 3.79 17.88 -14.96
CA VAL A 780 2.87 19.02 -14.94
C VAL A 780 3.64 20.31 -14.77
N TRP A 781 3.35 21.26 -15.66
CA TRP A 781 3.86 22.62 -15.59
C TRP A 781 2.72 23.61 -15.35
N LEU A 782 3.01 24.63 -14.56
CA LEU A 782 2.16 25.79 -14.35
C LEU A 782 2.98 27.03 -14.68
N ASN A 783 2.54 27.81 -15.66
CA ASN A 783 3.26 29.01 -16.14
C ASN A 783 4.74 28.71 -16.47
N ASP A 784 4.99 27.59 -17.15
CA ASP A 784 6.32 27.09 -17.56
C ASP A 784 7.22 26.53 -16.43
N ASP A 785 6.81 26.69 -15.18
CA ASP A 785 7.47 26.05 -14.04
C ASP A 785 7.00 24.61 -13.88
N LEU A 786 7.93 23.65 -13.84
CA LEU A 786 7.63 22.25 -13.53
C LEU A 786 7.23 22.16 -12.06
N ILE A 787 5.93 22.01 -11.80
CA ILE A 787 5.37 21.97 -10.44
C ILE A 787 5.24 20.55 -9.89
N TRP A 788 5.17 19.54 -10.76
CA TRP A 788 4.94 18.16 -10.35
C TRP A 788 5.37 17.14 -11.41
N GLN A 789 5.84 15.97 -10.96
CA GLN A 789 6.06 14.81 -11.81
C GLN A 789 6.07 13.51 -11.00
N HIS A 790 5.72 12.40 -11.65
CA HIS A 790 5.99 11.07 -11.14
C HIS A 790 6.24 10.08 -12.29
N TYR A 791 7.04 9.05 -12.02
CA TYR A 791 7.31 7.97 -12.96
C TYR A 791 6.41 6.72 -12.76
N LEU A 792 5.61 6.67 -11.69
CA LEU A 792 4.78 5.51 -11.38
C LEU A 792 3.85 5.13 -12.55
N LYS A 793 3.93 3.87 -12.96
CA LYS A 793 3.11 3.23 -13.99
C LYS A 793 1.88 2.60 -13.33
N GLN A 794 0.76 3.32 -13.37
CA GLN A 794 -0.45 3.00 -12.61
C GLN A 794 -1.68 3.64 -13.25
N ASP A 795 -2.87 3.17 -12.88
CA ASP A 795 -4.14 3.70 -13.37
C ASP A 795 -4.43 5.10 -12.82
N ALA A 796 -5.11 5.93 -13.61
CA ALA A 796 -5.64 7.20 -13.19
C ALA A 796 -6.64 7.02 -12.04
N GLN A 797 -6.34 7.64 -10.90
CA GLN A 797 -7.25 7.70 -9.75
C GLN A 797 -7.52 9.16 -9.40
N LEU A 798 -8.79 9.51 -9.24
CA LEU A 798 -9.21 10.85 -8.88
C LEU A 798 -8.48 11.33 -7.61
N ASP A 799 -7.97 12.57 -7.64
CA ASP A 799 -7.28 13.22 -6.52
C ASP A 799 -6.05 12.48 -5.95
N ARG A 800 -5.46 11.54 -6.68
CA ARG A 800 -4.32 10.75 -6.21
C ARG A 800 -3.12 11.61 -5.84
N ASP A 801 -2.74 12.49 -6.74
CA ASP A 801 -1.57 13.36 -6.60
C ASP A 801 -2.05 14.79 -6.27
N LEU A 802 -1.52 15.37 -5.18
CA LEU A 802 -1.91 16.70 -4.71
C LEU A 802 -0.72 17.65 -4.74
N VAL A 803 -0.88 18.78 -5.43
CA VAL A 803 0.18 19.77 -5.64
C VAL A 803 -0.33 21.13 -5.18
N THR A 804 0.29 21.65 -4.12
CA THR A 804 -0.05 22.98 -3.62
C THR A 804 0.71 24.04 -4.41
N VAL A 805 -0.03 24.95 -5.05
CA VAL A 805 0.53 26.00 -5.90
C VAL A 805 -0.10 27.36 -5.60
N VAL A 806 0.49 28.42 -6.13
CA VAL A 806 -0.08 29.77 -6.09
C VAL A 806 -0.48 30.16 -7.51
N LEU A 807 -1.75 30.49 -7.71
CA LEU A 807 -2.24 31.09 -8.94
C LEU A 807 -2.06 32.60 -8.87
N HIS A 808 -1.61 33.18 -9.98
CA HIS A 808 -1.51 34.62 -10.14
C HIS A 808 -2.83 35.21 -10.69
N PRO A 809 -3.14 36.49 -10.40
CA PRO A 809 -4.26 37.16 -11.03
C PRO A 809 -4.17 37.09 -12.56
N GLY A 810 -5.28 36.75 -13.22
CA GLY A 810 -5.36 36.51 -14.66
C GLY A 810 -5.26 35.03 -15.03
N TYR A 811 -4.84 34.77 -16.27
CA TYR A 811 -4.73 33.42 -16.83
C TYR A 811 -3.43 32.74 -16.41
N ASN A 812 -3.55 31.53 -15.88
CA ASN A 812 -2.44 30.65 -15.53
C ASN A 812 -2.47 29.44 -16.48
N LYS A 813 -1.37 29.20 -17.21
CA LYS A 813 -1.27 28.14 -18.22
C LYS A 813 -0.88 26.83 -17.54
N VAL A 814 -1.66 25.77 -17.79
CA VAL A 814 -1.30 24.40 -17.43
C VAL A 814 -0.83 23.66 -18.68
N LEU A 815 0.29 22.95 -18.55
CA LEU A 815 0.71 21.95 -19.52
C LEU A 815 0.89 20.62 -18.78
N LEU A 816 0.28 19.56 -19.29
CA LEU A 816 0.31 18.24 -18.69
C LEU A 816 0.82 17.26 -19.73
N LYS A 817 1.87 16.51 -19.41
CA LYS A 817 2.43 15.44 -20.25
C LYS A 817 2.05 14.10 -19.66
N VAL A 818 1.42 13.23 -20.46
CA VAL A 818 1.09 11.86 -20.05
C VAL A 818 1.79 10.88 -20.97
N THR A 819 2.58 9.99 -20.39
CA THR A 819 3.15 8.86 -21.12
C THR A 819 2.13 7.75 -21.28
N ASN A 820 2.29 6.90 -22.28
CA ASN A 820 1.48 5.71 -22.43
C ASN A 820 2.40 4.52 -22.69
N THR A 821 2.56 3.64 -21.71
CA THR A 821 3.31 2.37 -21.89
C THR A 821 2.40 1.15 -21.92
N ASN A 822 1.15 1.30 -21.49
CA ASN A 822 0.12 0.27 -21.45
C ASN A 822 -1.09 0.69 -22.31
N PHE A 823 -2.26 0.14 -22.01
CA PHE A 823 -3.45 0.31 -22.85
C PHE A 823 -4.42 1.38 -22.36
N GLU A 824 -4.42 1.75 -21.07
CA GLU A 824 -5.20 2.90 -20.57
C GLU A 824 -4.36 4.18 -20.60
N TRP A 825 -4.98 5.29 -20.99
CA TRP A 825 -4.25 6.52 -21.22
C TRP A 825 -5.15 7.75 -21.14
N GLY A 826 -4.97 8.51 -20.07
CA GLY A 826 -5.71 9.73 -19.82
C GLY A 826 -5.40 10.29 -18.43
N TYR A 827 -6.24 11.23 -18.00
CA TYR A 827 -6.05 11.90 -16.72
C TYR A 827 -7.32 12.59 -16.19
N TYR A 828 -7.40 12.66 -14.86
CA TYR A 828 -8.23 13.56 -14.08
C TYR A 828 -7.42 14.80 -13.65
N PHE A 829 -8.06 15.97 -13.67
CA PHE A 829 -7.46 17.23 -13.22
C PHE A 829 -8.48 18.11 -12.52
N ARG A 830 -8.13 18.65 -11.34
CA ARG A 830 -8.99 19.58 -10.58
C ARG A 830 -8.19 20.68 -9.91
N VAL A 831 -8.81 21.84 -9.72
CA VAL A 831 -8.29 22.98 -8.95
C VAL A 831 -9.24 23.27 -7.80
N THR A 832 -8.75 23.07 -6.58
CA THR A 832 -9.59 23.03 -5.38
C THR A 832 -8.96 23.80 -4.23
N ASP A 833 -9.77 24.08 -3.22
CA ASP A 833 -9.24 24.45 -1.91
C ASP A 833 -8.59 23.25 -1.19
N GLU A 834 -8.15 23.46 0.05
CA GLU A 834 -7.52 22.39 0.85
C GLU A 834 -8.48 21.24 1.23
N ASN A 835 -9.80 21.49 1.18
CA ASN A 835 -10.84 20.49 1.49
C ASN A 835 -11.28 19.70 0.24
N GLY A 836 -10.76 20.06 -0.93
CA GLY A 836 -11.14 19.44 -2.19
C GLY A 836 -12.43 19.98 -2.80
N ASP A 837 -12.86 21.17 -2.36
CA ASP A 837 -14.01 21.87 -2.93
C ASP A 837 -13.58 22.80 -4.07
N GLY A 838 -14.45 22.98 -5.07
CA GLY A 838 -14.26 23.97 -6.11
C GLY A 838 -14.19 25.39 -5.54
N ILE A 839 -13.33 26.23 -6.10
CA ILE A 839 -13.09 27.58 -5.56
C ILE A 839 -13.97 28.61 -6.29
N PRO A 840 -14.81 29.38 -5.57
CA PRO A 840 -15.60 30.44 -6.20
C PRO A 840 -14.75 31.47 -6.95
N GLY A 841 -15.11 31.74 -8.21
CA GLY A 841 -14.44 32.72 -9.07
C GLY A 841 -13.26 32.18 -9.87
N ILE A 842 -12.80 30.94 -9.62
CA ILE A 842 -11.91 30.24 -10.54
C ILE A 842 -12.74 29.75 -11.73
N THR A 843 -12.24 30.01 -12.94
CA THR A 843 -12.88 29.54 -14.19
C THR A 843 -11.83 28.91 -15.10
N PHE A 844 -12.28 28.02 -15.98
CA PHE A 844 -11.43 27.28 -16.90
C PHE A 844 -11.72 27.70 -18.33
N HIS A 845 -10.66 27.88 -19.11
CA HIS A 845 -10.74 28.43 -20.45
C HIS A 845 -9.87 27.62 -21.39
N SER A 846 -10.36 27.41 -22.60
CA SER A 846 -9.57 26.83 -23.66
C SER A 846 -8.47 27.80 -24.11
N PRO A 847 -7.33 27.29 -24.62
CA PRO A 847 -6.29 28.12 -25.20
C PRO A 847 -6.78 29.06 -26.30
N VAL A 848 -7.78 28.62 -27.08
CA VAL A 848 -8.35 29.42 -28.17
C VAL A 848 -9.15 30.59 -27.64
N GLU A 849 -9.99 30.39 -26.62
CA GLU A 849 -10.74 31.47 -25.96
C GLU A 849 -9.80 32.53 -25.37
N VAL A 850 -8.76 32.08 -24.65
CA VAL A 850 -7.76 32.98 -24.07
C VAL A 850 -7.03 33.77 -25.16
N GLN A 851 -6.65 33.12 -26.25
CA GLN A 851 -5.95 33.82 -27.34
C GLN A 851 -6.86 34.82 -28.07
N GLN A 852 -8.14 34.51 -28.25
CA GLN A 852 -9.12 35.45 -28.81
C GLN A 852 -9.30 36.66 -27.89
N GLU A 853 -9.46 36.45 -26.58
CA GLU A 853 -9.54 37.54 -25.60
C GLU A 853 -8.30 38.43 -25.61
N LEU A 854 -7.11 37.83 -25.63
CA LEU A 854 -5.84 38.57 -25.65
C LEU A 854 -5.60 39.32 -26.96
N THR A 855 -6.21 38.88 -28.07
CA THR A 855 -6.14 39.58 -29.37
C THR A 855 -7.13 40.75 -29.44
N LEU A 856 -8.24 40.66 -28.71
CA LEU A 856 -9.28 41.70 -28.64
C LEU A 856 -8.94 42.83 -27.65
N ARG A 857 -8.11 42.56 -26.64
CA ARG A 857 -7.55 43.54 -25.70
C ARG A 857 -6.32 44.21 -26.27
#